data_AF-A0A525K9U4-F1
#
_entry.id   AF-A0A525K9U4-F1
#
_cell.length_a   1.000
_cell.length_b   1.000
_cell.length_c   1.000
_cell.angle_alpha   90.00
_cell.angle_beta   90.00
_cell.angle_gamma   90.00
#
_symmetry.space_group_name_H-M   'P 1'
#
loop_
_entity.id
_entity.type
_entity.pdbx_description
1 polymer ?
#
loop_
_entity_poly.entity_id
_entity_poly.type
_entity_poly.pdbx_seq_one_letter_code
_entity_poly.pdbx_strand_id
1 'polypeptide(L)'
;MTKFVISLHDQTTELNYPVGLQSQIDLLFGPQTQNFPRHPGHAISVQEAGPNRYSVSVDRRQVGEGFSIPELLDVLLEEVVHSLIHELETAVALHGASIAWRDKSILIPGPTGAGKTSLTGWFAARDFEFLSDELVVLPGNGKTTLSFARPLLAKPGAEELIALLAGTGQGRTTPTGANTVISLDHPSPGGNQQRQAGLIIFPNFVAGSELDFAVVSPALTGMKLMECNLNARNLADHGLRILTGFARNVPALTLTYGKYQQLEGVADAFVKFILDNDVTVANLQAVSSALRPKSYSIGKTSPAPPKTEIPEATPRKAPKKITIGMATFDDYDGVYFSLQAIRLYHPEILEDTEFLVIDNHPDGRCGQALKALENSIPNYRYVPKGDVSGTAIRDCVFEEASGEIVLCMDCHVFIVKGALQRLVAYFDSHPDSKDLLQGPLVHDDLSRIVTHLKPEWRGGMYGTWNNTPAGADPDNAPFEITMQGLGLFACRRAAWPGFNPAFRGFGGEEGYIHEKIRQRGGRVLCLPFLRWMHRFNRPMGVPYPNRWEDRIRNYFIGFRELGWDTAPVVAHFKTVLGEEAAERLIEQLEEELALSGKTAGDDQRAVLERTPAEPHASDAMPADDLFASAWDDSALAQQRKLLARVVAVAEQHELALYLYWGTLLGHVREGGILPWDDDVDLALFDPAADHLAAFRASIEADGLQIFDKSQGSDVWIKIFDPASPVQSHYCSWTWPFVDIFIYSTDSRTADRAWPALACPRDLILPGRIAEFEGVRCWEPEQPLAVLDLCYSGWRHLEKSSGWNHRRERHNGAVSTRSIMTDAAGRKIVSYPAEYENPLGREVFLPLLREWIDLCRKHDVRYSIFWGTLLGQMRNQRIIPYDQDLDVVVGKSGLDALYALPGRAPRCLFNDELKDQPAWEENEIRLVVRRDLVSSDGPRYDHRGRQASTQVDSCAFNGPLARLIIKLPASSGGREYWHLDVDLFTDISRFNPYPAPHEVDELPELEDRLLEGLQVSCLKDPQPYLTGYYGADYMTPDRVYREGRWVQRSS
;
A
#
# COMPACT_ATOMS: atom_id res chain seq x y z
N MET A 1 10.54 -61.65 -11.59
CA MET A 1 10.08 -60.25 -11.75
C MET A 1 8.60 -60.27 -12.09
N THR A 2 7.86 -59.33 -11.53
CA THR A 2 6.45 -59.06 -11.81
C THR A 2 6.36 -57.87 -12.76
N LYS A 3 5.34 -57.85 -13.61
CA LYS A 3 5.03 -56.74 -14.53
C LYS A 3 3.72 -56.11 -14.13
N PHE A 4 3.66 -54.78 -14.01
CA PHE A 4 2.45 -53.99 -13.77
C PHE A 4 2.35 -52.92 -14.85
N VAL A 5 1.18 -52.74 -15.47
CA VAL A 5 1.00 -51.69 -16.47
C VAL A 5 0.10 -50.60 -15.89
N ILE A 6 0.53 -49.36 -16.04
CA ILE A 6 -0.17 -48.17 -15.59
C ILE A 6 -0.62 -47.43 -16.84
N SER A 7 -1.87 -46.99 -16.90
CA SER A 7 -2.39 -46.22 -18.03
C SER A 7 -3.09 -44.95 -17.57
N LEU A 8 -2.92 -43.89 -18.35
CA LEU A 8 -3.61 -42.63 -18.19
C LEU A 8 -3.88 -42.03 -19.57
N HIS A 9 -5.14 -41.73 -19.86
CA HIS A 9 -5.59 -41.28 -21.19
C HIS A 9 -5.17 -42.27 -22.29
N ASP A 10 -4.29 -41.87 -23.19
CA ASP A 10 -3.77 -42.67 -24.31
C ASP A 10 -2.33 -43.14 -24.09
N GLN A 11 -1.77 -42.91 -22.90
CA GLN A 11 -0.41 -43.24 -22.48
C GLN A 11 -0.38 -44.47 -21.59
N THR A 12 0.68 -45.26 -21.71
CA THR A 12 0.89 -46.52 -20.98
C THR A 12 2.34 -46.68 -20.54
N THR A 13 2.56 -47.09 -19.28
CA THR A 13 3.89 -47.34 -18.71
C THR A 13 3.93 -48.72 -18.07
N GLU A 14 4.92 -49.54 -18.45
CA GLU A 14 5.17 -50.85 -17.83
C GLU A 14 6.16 -50.71 -16.68
N LEU A 15 5.78 -51.13 -15.49
CA LEU A 15 6.63 -51.22 -14.30
C LEU A 15 7.03 -52.69 -14.06
N ASN A 16 8.32 -52.97 -14.17
CA ASN A 16 8.94 -54.27 -13.89
C ASN A 16 9.61 -54.24 -12.51
N TYR A 17 9.29 -55.18 -11.61
CA TYR A 17 9.82 -55.16 -10.24
C TYR A 17 9.99 -56.57 -9.62
N PRO A 18 10.78 -56.73 -8.54
CA PRO A 18 10.89 -57.98 -7.78
C PRO A 18 9.57 -58.34 -7.06
N VAL A 19 9.22 -59.63 -7.00
CA VAL A 19 7.97 -60.12 -6.39
C VAL A 19 7.78 -59.64 -4.94
N GLY A 20 8.89 -59.46 -4.20
CA GLY A 20 8.87 -58.98 -2.81
C GLY A 20 8.36 -57.55 -2.63
N LEU A 21 8.23 -56.74 -3.71
CA LEU A 21 7.73 -55.37 -3.65
C LEU A 21 6.22 -55.26 -3.93
N GLN A 22 5.50 -56.38 -4.11
CA GLN A 22 4.08 -56.36 -4.50
C GLN A 22 3.23 -55.48 -3.57
N SER A 23 3.37 -55.62 -2.25
CA SER A 23 2.61 -54.83 -1.28
C SER A 23 2.85 -53.31 -1.40
N GLN A 24 4.06 -52.91 -1.77
CA GLN A 24 4.42 -51.50 -1.94
C GLN A 24 3.90 -50.94 -3.26
N ILE A 25 3.92 -51.74 -4.33
CA ILE A 25 3.32 -51.35 -5.61
C ILE A 25 1.81 -51.23 -5.48
N ASP A 26 1.17 -52.18 -4.79
CA ASP A 26 -0.26 -52.10 -4.46
C ASP A 26 -0.57 -50.90 -3.54
N LEU A 27 0.37 -50.46 -2.70
CA LEU A 27 0.18 -49.24 -1.91
C LEU A 27 0.10 -48.00 -2.80
N LEU A 28 0.99 -47.88 -3.80
CA LEU A 28 1.11 -46.69 -4.65
C LEU A 28 0.09 -46.63 -5.80
N PHE A 29 -0.19 -47.77 -6.41
CA PHE A 29 -0.97 -47.85 -7.66
C PHE A 29 -2.10 -48.87 -7.58
N GLY A 30 -2.35 -49.45 -6.38
CA GLY A 30 -3.36 -50.48 -6.08
C GLY A 30 -3.29 -51.74 -6.93
N PRO A 31 -4.31 -52.62 -6.81
CA PRO A 31 -4.22 -53.96 -7.34
C PRO A 31 -4.32 -53.96 -8.88
N GLN A 32 -3.56 -54.86 -9.51
CA GLN A 32 -3.54 -54.97 -10.97
C GLN A 32 -4.92 -55.20 -11.59
N THR A 33 -5.25 -54.39 -12.60
CA THR A 33 -6.34 -54.65 -13.54
C THR A 33 -5.84 -55.42 -14.76
N GLN A 34 -6.45 -56.56 -15.09
CA GLN A 34 -5.92 -57.54 -16.06
C GLN A 34 -6.12 -57.22 -17.56
N ASN A 35 -6.58 -56.02 -17.95
CA ASN A 35 -6.88 -55.71 -19.36
C ASN A 35 -6.16 -54.44 -19.83
N PHE A 36 -5.13 -54.60 -20.68
CA PHE A 36 -4.44 -53.47 -21.32
C PHE A 36 -4.58 -53.55 -22.85
N PRO A 37 -5.27 -52.59 -23.48
CA PRO A 37 -5.54 -52.62 -24.91
C PRO A 37 -4.37 -52.15 -25.80
N ARG A 38 -3.24 -51.70 -25.23
CA ARG A 38 -2.11 -51.12 -25.98
C ARG A 38 -0.75 -51.60 -25.48
N HIS A 39 0.24 -51.64 -26.37
CA HIS A 39 1.64 -51.86 -26.01
C HIS A 39 2.15 -50.70 -25.12
N PRO A 40 2.97 -50.96 -24.08
CA PRO A 40 3.56 -49.91 -23.25
C PRO A 40 4.45 -48.97 -24.06
N GLY A 41 4.27 -47.65 -23.91
CA GLY A 41 5.13 -46.63 -24.54
C GLY A 41 6.47 -46.46 -23.83
N HIS A 42 6.48 -46.63 -22.50
CA HIS A 42 7.66 -46.56 -21.64
C HIS A 42 7.75 -47.77 -20.71
N ALA A 43 8.96 -48.14 -20.31
CA ALA A 43 9.23 -49.22 -19.36
C ALA A 43 10.14 -48.77 -18.21
N ILE A 44 9.63 -48.81 -16.99
CA ILE A 44 10.36 -48.62 -15.74
C ILE A 44 10.76 -49.99 -15.19
N SER A 45 12.03 -50.19 -14.85
CA SER A 45 12.54 -51.44 -14.30
C SER A 45 13.27 -51.22 -12.98
N VAL A 46 12.79 -51.92 -11.95
CA VAL A 46 13.37 -51.97 -10.61
C VAL A 46 14.14 -53.28 -10.46
N GLN A 47 15.40 -53.20 -10.05
CA GLN A 47 16.26 -54.36 -9.80
C GLN A 47 16.86 -54.29 -8.40
N GLU A 48 17.15 -55.45 -7.80
CA GLU A 48 17.83 -55.51 -6.52
C GLU A 48 19.34 -55.32 -6.73
N ALA A 49 19.90 -54.27 -6.13
CA ALA A 49 21.31 -53.87 -6.24
C ALA A 49 22.15 -54.25 -4.99
N GLY A 50 21.49 -54.73 -3.93
CA GLY A 50 22.10 -55.21 -2.68
C GLY A 50 21.02 -55.55 -1.65
N PRO A 51 21.38 -56.01 -0.43
CA PRO A 51 20.40 -56.36 0.59
C PRO A 51 19.50 -55.16 0.94
N ASN A 52 18.19 -55.26 0.65
CA ASN A 52 17.22 -54.16 0.80
C ASN A 52 17.64 -52.86 0.09
N ARG A 53 18.28 -52.98 -1.08
CA ARG A 53 18.71 -51.84 -1.91
C ARG A 53 18.35 -52.08 -3.37
N TYR A 54 17.80 -51.07 -4.02
CA TYR A 54 17.24 -51.18 -5.37
C TYR A 54 17.82 -50.15 -6.33
N SER A 55 17.85 -50.49 -7.61
CA SER A 55 18.16 -49.59 -8.72
C SER A 55 16.95 -49.42 -9.63
N VAL A 56 16.76 -48.22 -10.16
CA VAL A 56 15.66 -47.87 -11.07
C VAL A 56 16.24 -47.46 -12.41
N SER A 57 15.63 -47.95 -13.48
CA SER A 57 15.93 -47.56 -14.86
C SER A 57 14.65 -47.33 -15.65
N VAL A 58 14.67 -46.39 -16.60
CA VAL A 58 13.54 -46.03 -17.47
C VAL A 58 14.02 -46.13 -18.91
N ASP A 59 13.41 -46.97 -19.73
CA ASP A 59 13.79 -47.21 -21.13
C ASP A 59 15.30 -47.44 -21.34
N ARG A 60 15.91 -48.20 -20.40
CA ARG A 60 17.35 -48.51 -20.32
C ARG A 60 18.26 -47.36 -19.85
N ARG A 61 17.71 -46.18 -19.53
CA ARG A 61 18.44 -45.10 -18.83
C ARG A 61 18.44 -45.39 -17.32
N GLN A 62 19.62 -45.43 -16.70
CA GLN A 62 19.72 -45.55 -15.24
C GLN A 62 19.25 -44.24 -14.59
N VAL A 63 18.26 -44.31 -13.69
CA VAL A 63 17.78 -43.17 -12.89
C VAL A 63 18.62 -43.05 -11.61
N GLY A 64 18.90 -44.18 -10.96
CA GLY A 64 19.77 -44.24 -9.79
C GLY A 64 19.88 -45.65 -9.23
N GLU A 65 20.78 -45.83 -8.26
CA GLU A 65 21.05 -47.10 -7.59
C GLU A 65 21.22 -46.91 -6.08
N GLY A 66 21.03 -48.00 -5.33
CA GLY A 66 21.21 -47.98 -3.88
C GLY A 66 20.04 -47.38 -3.10
N PHE A 67 18.85 -47.31 -3.69
CA PHE A 67 17.66 -46.82 -2.99
C PHE A 67 17.19 -47.80 -1.92
N SER A 68 16.93 -47.31 -0.72
CA SER A 68 16.10 -48.01 0.27
C SER A 68 14.65 -48.12 -0.23
N ILE A 69 13.83 -48.97 0.40
CA ILE A 69 12.40 -49.08 0.04
C ILE A 69 11.71 -47.71 0.10
N PRO A 70 11.85 -46.90 1.17
CA PRO A 70 11.21 -45.59 1.23
C PRO A 70 11.60 -44.65 0.08
N GLU A 71 12.90 -44.55 -0.23
CA GLU A 71 13.40 -43.72 -1.33
C GLU A 71 12.94 -44.23 -2.70
N LEU A 72 12.86 -45.55 -2.86
CA LEU A 72 12.35 -46.18 -4.08
C LEU A 72 10.89 -45.77 -4.35
N LEU A 73 10.04 -45.65 -3.32
CA LEU A 73 8.65 -45.25 -3.51
C LEU A 73 8.51 -43.81 -4.02
N ASP A 74 9.30 -42.88 -3.47
CA ASP A 74 9.32 -41.49 -3.95
C ASP A 74 9.76 -41.43 -5.42
N VAL A 75 10.85 -42.15 -5.78
CA VAL A 75 11.35 -42.20 -7.17
C VAL A 75 10.32 -42.80 -8.13
N LEU A 76 9.62 -43.87 -7.72
CA LEU A 76 8.60 -44.51 -8.56
C LEU A 76 7.39 -43.60 -8.79
N LEU A 77 6.96 -42.83 -7.79
CA LEU A 77 5.85 -41.89 -7.94
C LEU A 77 6.16 -40.80 -8.99
N GLU A 78 7.39 -40.29 -9.00
CA GLU A 78 7.84 -39.26 -9.96
C GLU A 78 8.01 -39.83 -11.36
N GLU A 79 8.75 -40.93 -11.51
CA GLU A 79 9.07 -41.48 -12.83
C GLU A 79 7.82 -42.01 -13.56
N VAL A 80 6.84 -42.58 -12.84
CA VAL A 80 5.56 -42.97 -13.44
C VAL A 80 4.81 -41.76 -13.99
N VAL A 81 4.71 -40.66 -13.22
CA VAL A 81 4.06 -39.42 -13.67
C VAL A 81 4.77 -38.87 -14.91
N HIS A 82 6.10 -38.80 -14.89
CA HIS A 82 6.89 -38.35 -16.04
C HIS A 82 6.65 -39.23 -17.29
N SER A 83 6.69 -40.55 -17.16
CA SER A 83 6.42 -41.48 -18.28
C SER A 83 5.01 -41.36 -18.84
N LEU A 84 4.00 -41.09 -18.00
CA LEU A 84 2.60 -40.98 -18.42
C LEU A 84 2.27 -39.66 -19.14
N ILE A 85 3.14 -38.64 -19.10
CA ILE A 85 2.91 -37.36 -19.76
C ILE A 85 3.96 -37.01 -20.81
N HIS A 86 5.06 -37.76 -20.89
CA HIS A 86 6.21 -37.45 -21.73
C HIS A 86 5.85 -37.26 -23.21
N GLU A 87 5.01 -38.13 -23.75
CA GLU A 87 4.55 -38.13 -25.14
C GLU A 87 3.05 -37.79 -25.27
N LEU A 88 2.46 -37.18 -24.25
CA LEU A 88 1.05 -36.80 -24.28
C LEU A 88 0.85 -35.55 -25.16
N GLU A 89 0.31 -35.74 -26.36
CA GLU A 89 0.04 -34.67 -27.35
C GLU A 89 -1.46 -34.38 -27.57
N THR A 90 -2.34 -35.22 -27.02
CA THR A 90 -3.78 -35.22 -27.33
C THR A 90 -4.66 -34.59 -26.24
N ALA A 91 -4.08 -34.32 -25.07
CA ALA A 91 -4.76 -33.76 -23.90
C ALA A 91 -3.80 -32.88 -23.07
N VAL A 92 -4.35 -32.04 -22.19
CA VAL A 92 -3.54 -31.21 -21.27
C VAL A 92 -3.37 -31.94 -19.95
N ALA A 93 -2.13 -32.12 -19.50
CA ALA A 93 -1.80 -32.60 -18.16
C ALA A 93 -1.55 -31.40 -17.23
N LEU A 94 -2.30 -31.33 -16.13
CA LEU A 94 -2.17 -30.30 -15.12
C LEU A 94 -1.54 -30.86 -13.85
N HIS A 95 -0.61 -30.10 -13.28
CA HIS A 95 -0.22 -30.27 -11.89
C HIS A 95 -1.35 -29.75 -11.00
N GLY A 96 -2.09 -30.67 -10.39
CA GLY A 96 -3.30 -30.34 -9.65
C GLY A 96 -3.89 -31.54 -8.93
N ALA A 97 -4.66 -31.26 -7.89
CA ALA A 97 -5.42 -32.27 -7.19
C ALA A 97 -6.87 -32.32 -7.73
N SER A 98 -7.55 -33.42 -7.45
CA SER A 98 -8.93 -33.65 -7.87
C SER A 98 -9.66 -34.46 -6.80
N ILE A 99 -10.87 -34.00 -6.48
CA ILE A 99 -11.82 -34.69 -5.62
C ILE A 99 -13.17 -34.74 -6.35
N ALA A 100 -14.09 -35.59 -5.90
CA ALA A 100 -15.42 -35.69 -6.47
C ALA A 100 -16.51 -35.59 -5.40
N TRP A 101 -17.62 -35.00 -5.84
CA TRP A 101 -18.90 -35.10 -5.16
C TRP A 101 -19.89 -35.66 -6.16
N ARG A 102 -20.41 -36.87 -5.87
CA ARG A 102 -21.25 -37.65 -6.81
C ARG A 102 -20.51 -37.89 -8.14
N ASP A 103 -21.08 -37.47 -9.25
CA ASP A 103 -20.56 -37.66 -10.61
C ASP A 103 -19.68 -36.49 -11.10
N LYS A 104 -19.52 -35.44 -10.29
CA LYS A 104 -18.80 -34.21 -10.65
C LYS A 104 -17.47 -34.09 -9.92
N SER A 105 -16.42 -33.73 -10.65
CA SER A 105 -15.11 -33.44 -10.09
C SER A 105 -14.93 -31.97 -9.75
N ILE A 106 -14.10 -31.74 -8.74
CA ILE A 106 -13.58 -30.44 -8.35
C ILE A 106 -12.08 -30.48 -8.63
N LEU A 107 -11.62 -29.62 -9.53
CA LEU A 107 -10.21 -29.45 -9.84
C LEU A 107 -9.60 -28.44 -8.88
N ILE A 108 -8.47 -28.81 -8.25
CA ILE A 108 -7.71 -27.96 -7.33
C ILE A 108 -6.29 -27.77 -7.91
N PRO A 109 -6.12 -26.86 -8.87
CA PRO A 109 -4.83 -26.60 -9.52
C PRO A 109 -4.00 -25.59 -8.72
N GLY A 110 -2.69 -25.62 -8.90
CA GLY A 110 -1.78 -24.64 -8.30
C GLY A 110 -0.33 -25.12 -8.24
N PRO A 111 0.64 -24.22 -8.01
CA PRO A 111 2.05 -24.60 -7.87
C PRO A 111 2.30 -25.44 -6.61
N THR A 112 3.48 -26.05 -6.53
CA THR A 112 3.94 -26.73 -5.31
C THR A 112 3.91 -25.75 -4.12
N GLY A 113 3.34 -26.19 -2.99
CA GLY A 113 3.20 -25.35 -1.80
C GLY A 113 1.92 -24.51 -1.73
N ALA A 114 1.09 -24.46 -2.79
CA ALA A 114 -0.16 -23.68 -2.80
C ALA A 114 -1.27 -24.21 -1.86
N GLY A 115 -1.01 -25.25 -1.07
CA GLY A 115 -2.01 -25.85 -0.17
C GLY A 115 -2.96 -26.86 -0.85
N LYS A 116 -2.62 -27.38 -2.03
CA LYS A 116 -3.44 -28.39 -2.76
C LYS A 116 -3.69 -29.64 -1.92
N THR A 117 -2.61 -30.31 -1.49
CA THR A 117 -2.63 -31.55 -0.71
C THR A 117 -3.43 -31.38 0.59
N SER A 118 -3.17 -30.28 1.29
CA SER A 118 -3.88 -29.84 2.49
C SER A 118 -5.39 -29.71 2.29
N LEU A 119 -5.82 -28.94 1.27
CA LEU A 119 -7.23 -28.71 0.99
C LEU A 119 -7.94 -29.99 0.51
N THR A 120 -7.27 -30.77 -0.32
CA THR A 120 -7.77 -32.06 -0.81
C THR A 120 -8.00 -33.04 0.32
N GLY A 121 -7.06 -33.19 1.25
CA GLY A 121 -7.23 -34.05 2.41
C GLY A 121 -8.30 -33.52 3.38
N TRP A 122 -8.44 -32.20 3.51
CA TRP A 122 -9.53 -31.60 4.29
C TRP A 122 -10.93 -31.93 3.74
N PHE A 123 -11.09 -31.90 2.41
CA PHE A 123 -12.34 -32.30 1.75
C PHE A 123 -12.59 -33.81 1.83
N ALA A 124 -11.54 -34.63 1.66
CA ALA A 124 -11.65 -36.09 1.78
C ALA A 124 -12.23 -36.48 3.16
N ALA A 125 -11.78 -35.81 4.23
CA ALA A 125 -12.32 -35.96 5.57
C ALA A 125 -13.81 -35.60 5.75
N ARG A 126 -14.50 -35.09 4.71
CA ARG A 126 -15.89 -34.57 4.72
C ARG A 126 -16.77 -35.12 3.60
N ASP A 127 -16.62 -36.43 3.33
CA ASP A 127 -17.41 -37.24 2.38
C ASP A 127 -17.16 -36.96 0.89
N PHE A 128 -16.15 -36.17 0.54
CA PHE A 128 -15.73 -36.06 -0.86
C PHE A 128 -14.88 -37.26 -1.25
N GLU A 129 -15.13 -37.82 -2.43
CA GLU A 129 -14.33 -38.90 -3.01
C GLU A 129 -12.96 -38.32 -3.42
N PHE A 130 -11.87 -38.85 -2.88
CA PHE A 130 -10.52 -38.47 -3.31
C PHE A 130 -10.18 -39.14 -4.64
N LEU A 131 -9.68 -38.36 -5.61
CA LEU A 131 -9.34 -38.87 -6.95
C LEU A 131 -7.83 -38.81 -7.23
N SER A 132 -7.19 -37.66 -6.97
CA SER A 132 -5.75 -37.46 -7.16
C SER A 132 -5.25 -36.26 -6.37
N ASP A 133 -3.96 -36.22 -6.02
CA ASP A 133 -3.31 -35.05 -5.43
C ASP A 133 -2.29 -34.35 -6.35
N GLU A 134 -2.06 -34.88 -7.56
CA GLU A 134 -0.90 -34.52 -8.38
C GLU A 134 -1.18 -34.27 -9.84
N LEU A 135 -1.87 -35.20 -10.48
CA LEU A 135 -1.97 -35.25 -11.93
C LEU A 135 -3.42 -35.40 -12.35
N VAL A 136 -3.90 -34.38 -13.07
CA VAL A 136 -5.21 -34.35 -13.67
C VAL A 136 -5.07 -34.03 -15.15
N VAL A 137 -5.64 -34.88 -15.99
CA VAL A 137 -5.66 -34.70 -17.44
C VAL A 137 -7.00 -34.10 -17.87
N LEU A 138 -6.95 -33.10 -18.73
CA LEU A 138 -8.10 -32.48 -19.39
C LEU A 138 -8.18 -32.96 -20.84
N PRO A 139 -9.09 -33.90 -21.15
CA PRO A 139 -9.33 -34.31 -22.53
C PRO A 139 -9.86 -33.12 -23.35
N GLY A 140 -9.59 -33.10 -24.66
CA GLY A 140 -9.95 -32.00 -25.56
C GLY A 140 -11.45 -31.69 -25.73
N ASN A 141 -12.32 -32.33 -24.96
CA ASN A 141 -13.76 -32.07 -24.91
C ASN A 141 -14.16 -30.86 -24.02
N GLY A 142 -13.23 -30.36 -23.20
CA GLY A 142 -13.43 -29.17 -22.35
C GLY A 142 -14.48 -29.31 -21.24
N LYS A 143 -14.92 -30.53 -20.91
CA LYS A 143 -16.02 -30.76 -19.93
C LYS A 143 -15.78 -31.89 -18.94
N THR A 144 -14.69 -32.65 -19.09
CA THR A 144 -14.37 -33.75 -18.19
C THR A 144 -12.96 -33.63 -17.67
N THR A 145 -12.70 -34.20 -16.51
CA THR A 145 -11.36 -34.42 -15.96
C THR A 145 -11.08 -35.90 -15.89
N LEU A 146 -9.83 -36.31 -16.13
CA LEU A 146 -9.34 -37.65 -15.90
C LEU A 146 -8.22 -37.59 -14.85
N SER A 147 -8.47 -38.15 -13.68
CA SER A 147 -7.52 -38.06 -12.55
C SER A 147 -6.62 -39.30 -12.50
N PHE A 148 -5.33 -39.10 -12.19
CA PHE A 148 -4.41 -40.21 -11.92
C PHE A 148 -4.48 -40.63 -10.45
N ALA A 149 -5.06 -41.80 -10.21
CA ALA A 149 -5.28 -42.32 -8.87
C ALA A 149 -3.97 -42.76 -8.20
N ARG A 150 -3.60 -42.10 -7.10
CA ARG A 150 -2.46 -42.44 -6.25
C ARG A 150 -2.70 -41.95 -4.81
N PRO A 151 -2.06 -42.53 -3.78
CA PRO A 151 -2.15 -42.03 -2.41
C PRO A 151 -1.79 -40.56 -2.26
N LEU A 152 -2.28 -39.94 -1.18
CA LEU A 152 -1.95 -38.56 -0.84
C LEU A 152 -0.52 -38.51 -0.26
N LEU A 153 0.32 -37.62 -0.77
CA LEU A 153 1.71 -37.47 -0.32
C LEU A 153 1.87 -36.25 0.58
N ALA A 154 1.98 -36.47 1.89
CA ALA A 154 2.20 -35.42 2.88
C ALA A 154 3.71 -35.11 3.03
N LYS A 155 4.09 -33.84 2.88
CA LYS A 155 5.45 -33.35 3.08
C LYS A 155 5.69 -33.01 4.57
N PRO A 156 6.95 -32.84 5.03
CA PRO A 156 7.25 -32.34 6.37
C PRO A 156 6.49 -31.03 6.66
N GLY A 157 5.88 -30.89 7.83
CA GLY A 157 5.02 -29.74 8.18
C GLY A 157 3.52 -29.95 7.94
N ALA A 158 3.08 -31.16 7.57
CA ALA A 158 1.68 -31.51 7.35
C ALA A 158 1.02 -32.19 8.58
N GLU A 159 1.51 -31.96 9.79
CA GLU A 159 1.08 -32.65 11.01
C GLU A 159 -0.41 -32.43 11.31
N GLU A 160 -0.92 -31.23 11.06
CA GLU A 160 -2.34 -30.89 11.24
C GLU A 160 -3.25 -31.68 10.28
N LEU A 161 -2.81 -31.89 9.04
CA LEU A 161 -3.54 -32.69 8.05
C LEU A 161 -3.55 -34.17 8.45
N ILE A 162 -2.41 -34.70 8.88
CA ILE A 162 -2.29 -36.08 9.36
C ILE A 162 -3.20 -36.30 10.57
N ALA A 163 -3.21 -35.37 11.52
CA ALA A 163 -4.08 -35.42 12.69
C ALA A 163 -5.58 -35.35 12.31
N LEU A 164 -5.94 -34.51 11.35
CA LEU A 164 -7.31 -34.39 10.84
C LEU A 164 -7.81 -35.72 10.25
N LEU A 165 -7.03 -36.30 9.34
CA LEU A 165 -7.37 -37.55 8.67
C LEU A 165 -7.41 -38.75 9.65
N ALA A 166 -6.43 -38.83 10.56
CA ALA A 166 -6.45 -39.83 11.62
C ALA A 166 -7.70 -39.69 12.52
N GLY A 167 -8.10 -38.46 12.84
CA GLY A 167 -9.27 -38.16 13.66
C GLY A 167 -10.61 -38.53 13.02
N THR A 168 -10.71 -38.54 11.68
CA THR A 168 -11.91 -38.97 10.95
C THR A 168 -11.92 -40.47 10.65
N GLY A 169 -10.86 -41.20 11.02
CA GLY A 169 -10.70 -42.62 10.71
C GLY A 169 -10.42 -42.88 9.22
N GLN A 170 -10.12 -41.84 8.44
CA GLN A 170 -9.76 -41.96 7.04
C GLN A 170 -8.24 -41.84 6.87
N GLY A 171 -7.61 -42.86 6.28
CA GLY A 171 -6.20 -42.78 5.89
C GLY A 171 -5.25 -43.64 6.74
N ARG A 172 -4.49 -44.50 6.07
CA ARG A 172 -3.34 -45.21 6.67
C ARG A 172 -2.05 -44.50 6.30
N THR A 173 -1.30 -44.06 7.30
CA THR A 173 -0.02 -43.37 7.09
C THR A 173 1.13 -44.37 7.02
N THR A 174 1.94 -44.28 5.97
CA THR A 174 3.20 -45.03 5.82
C THR A 174 4.34 -44.03 5.60
N PRO A 175 5.34 -43.96 6.50
CA PRO A 175 6.51 -43.10 6.30
C PRO A 175 7.30 -43.50 5.06
N THR A 176 7.68 -42.53 4.22
CA THR A 176 8.50 -42.74 3.01
C THR A 176 9.60 -41.69 2.93
N GLY A 177 10.85 -42.02 3.28
CA GLY A 177 11.98 -41.10 3.14
C GLY A 177 11.75 -39.80 3.92
N ALA A 178 11.63 -38.68 3.20
CA ALA A 178 11.27 -37.37 3.75
C ALA A 178 9.75 -37.08 3.78
N ASN A 179 8.93 -37.90 3.13
CA ASN A 179 7.49 -37.73 3.01
C ASN A 179 6.70 -38.76 3.84
N THR A 180 5.39 -38.59 3.93
CA THR A 180 4.46 -39.59 4.48
C THR A 180 3.38 -39.88 3.45
N VAL A 181 3.29 -41.13 3.02
CA VAL A 181 2.20 -41.61 2.16
C VAL A 181 0.96 -41.82 3.01
N ILE A 182 -0.16 -41.24 2.60
CA ILE A 182 -1.46 -41.37 3.25
C ILE A 182 -2.43 -42.06 2.28
N SER A 183 -2.71 -43.34 2.56
CA SER A 183 -3.63 -44.14 1.76
C SER A 183 -5.05 -43.99 2.30
N LEU A 184 -5.89 -43.26 1.58
CA LEU A 184 -7.31 -43.09 1.89
C LEU A 184 -8.11 -44.33 1.43
N ASP A 185 -9.15 -44.71 2.17
CA ASP A 185 -10.01 -45.85 1.81
C ASP A 185 -10.98 -45.43 0.67
N HIS A 186 -10.94 -46.15 -0.48
CA HIS A 186 -11.76 -46.06 -1.73
C HIS A 186 -11.23 -45.21 -2.90
N PRO A 187 -11.51 -45.56 -4.19
CA PRO A 187 -11.70 -46.87 -4.84
C PRO A 187 -10.41 -47.40 -5.51
N SER A 188 -10.41 -48.67 -5.93
CA SER A 188 -9.28 -49.36 -6.56
C SER A 188 -8.69 -48.58 -7.75
N PRO A 189 -7.41 -48.18 -7.71
CA PRO A 189 -6.71 -47.62 -8.86
C PRO A 189 -6.64 -48.68 -9.97
N GLY A 190 -7.00 -48.26 -11.18
CA GLY A 190 -7.08 -49.14 -12.36
C GLY A 190 -8.26 -48.85 -13.29
N GLY A 191 -9.27 -48.08 -12.86
CA GLY A 191 -10.30 -47.53 -13.75
C GLY A 191 -9.99 -46.08 -14.12
N ASN A 192 -10.13 -45.70 -15.39
CA ASN A 192 -10.10 -44.29 -15.81
C ASN A 192 -11.09 -43.49 -14.94
N GLN A 193 -10.59 -42.68 -13.99
CA GLN A 193 -11.40 -41.85 -13.11
C GLN A 193 -11.89 -40.59 -13.84
N GLN A 194 -12.58 -40.81 -14.96
CA GLN A 194 -13.16 -39.74 -15.74
C GLN A 194 -14.44 -39.25 -15.04
N ARG A 195 -14.52 -37.95 -14.78
CA ARG A 195 -15.65 -37.27 -14.14
C ARG A 195 -16.04 -36.03 -14.93
N GLN A 196 -17.29 -35.60 -14.81
CA GLN A 196 -17.73 -34.32 -15.35
C GLN A 196 -17.10 -33.20 -14.53
N ALA A 197 -16.49 -32.20 -15.16
CA ALA A 197 -15.89 -31.08 -14.45
C ALA A 197 -16.99 -30.17 -13.89
N GLY A 198 -17.06 -30.07 -12.56
CA GLY A 198 -18.09 -29.31 -11.87
C GLY A 198 -17.61 -27.96 -11.34
N LEU A 199 -16.37 -27.87 -10.83
CA LEU A 199 -15.84 -26.65 -10.22
C LEU A 199 -14.30 -26.63 -10.28
N ILE A 200 -13.72 -25.44 -10.37
CA ILE A 200 -12.28 -25.20 -10.18
C ILE A 200 -12.10 -24.38 -8.90
N ILE A 201 -11.25 -24.84 -7.99
CA ILE A 201 -10.90 -24.14 -6.75
C ILE A 201 -9.40 -23.86 -6.74
N PHE A 202 -9.03 -22.58 -6.81
CA PHE A 202 -7.65 -22.14 -6.59
C PHE A 202 -7.43 -21.92 -5.08
N PRO A 203 -6.64 -22.76 -4.40
CA PRO A 203 -6.38 -22.59 -2.96
C PRO A 203 -5.48 -21.38 -2.71
N ASN A 204 -5.76 -20.63 -1.64
CA ASN A 204 -4.95 -19.50 -1.17
C ASN A 204 -4.87 -19.51 0.37
N PHE A 205 -3.96 -20.30 0.92
CA PHE A 205 -3.78 -20.36 2.38
C PHE A 205 -2.93 -19.18 2.87
N VAL A 206 -3.49 -18.36 3.76
CA VAL A 206 -2.80 -17.21 4.38
C VAL A 206 -3.05 -17.28 5.90
N ALA A 207 -2.02 -17.62 6.68
CA ALA A 207 -2.17 -17.81 8.13
C ALA A 207 -2.85 -16.60 8.80
N GLY A 208 -3.91 -16.86 9.56
CA GLY A 208 -4.70 -15.82 10.23
C GLY A 208 -5.68 -15.05 9.33
N SER A 209 -5.75 -15.32 8.02
CA SER A 209 -6.75 -14.70 7.15
C SER A 209 -8.16 -15.20 7.44
N GLU A 210 -9.15 -14.35 7.18
CA GLU A 210 -10.55 -14.77 7.17
C GLU A 210 -10.89 -15.61 5.92
N LEU A 211 -11.98 -16.38 6.02
CA LEU A 211 -12.49 -17.18 4.91
C LEU A 211 -13.12 -16.30 3.84
N ASP A 212 -12.70 -16.44 2.58
CA ASP A 212 -13.30 -15.76 1.43
C ASP A 212 -13.40 -16.65 0.19
N PHE A 213 -14.46 -16.43 -0.59
CA PHE A 213 -14.74 -17.09 -1.88
C PHE A 213 -14.80 -16.03 -2.98
N ALA A 214 -13.71 -15.88 -3.74
CA ALA A 214 -13.63 -14.93 -4.83
C ALA A 214 -13.86 -15.63 -6.17
N VAL A 215 -14.83 -15.19 -6.98
CA VAL A 215 -15.07 -15.75 -8.32
C VAL A 215 -13.93 -15.35 -9.25
N VAL A 216 -13.47 -16.30 -10.07
CA VAL A 216 -12.38 -16.09 -11.04
C VAL A 216 -12.95 -16.05 -12.45
N SER A 217 -12.62 -15.00 -13.21
CA SER A 217 -13.09 -14.85 -14.58
C SER A 217 -12.51 -15.95 -15.49
N PRO A 218 -13.22 -16.38 -16.56
CA PRO A 218 -12.70 -17.40 -17.48
C PRO A 218 -11.31 -17.11 -18.05
N ALA A 219 -11.00 -15.82 -18.32
CA ALA A 219 -9.68 -15.43 -18.81
C ALA A 219 -8.59 -15.68 -17.76
N LEU A 220 -8.81 -15.24 -16.53
CA LEU A 220 -7.86 -15.44 -15.42
C LEU A 220 -7.74 -16.92 -15.05
N THR A 221 -8.85 -17.67 -15.07
CA THR A 221 -8.85 -19.13 -14.90
C THR A 221 -7.99 -19.80 -15.97
N GLY A 222 -8.13 -19.42 -17.24
CA GLY A 222 -7.29 -19.94 -18.32
C GLY A 222 -5.80 -19.69 -18.10
N MET A 223 -5.41 -18.49 -17.66
CA MET A 223 -4.01 -18.16 -17.34
C MET A 223 -3.47 -18.97 -16.16
N LYS A 224 -4.22 -19.07 -15.05
CA LYS A 224 -3.81 -19.85 -13.87
C LYS A 224 -3.70 -21.35 -14.17
N LEU A 225 -4.56 -21.89 -15.02
CA LEU A 225 -4.44 -23.27 -15.48
C LEU A 225 -3.21 -23.46 -16.38
N MET A 226 -2.85 -22.46 -17.18
CA MET A 226 -1.64 -22.51 -18.01
C MET A 226 -0.37 -22.59 -17.16
N GLU A 227 -0.31 -21.88 -16.04
CA GLU A 227 0.81 -21.97 -15.08
C GLU A 227 1.01 -23.37 -14.51
N CYS A 228 -0.05 -24.20 -14.52
CA CYS A 228 -0.04 -25.57 -14.03
C CYS A 228 0.14 -26.62 -15.14
N ASN A 229 0.34 -26.21 -16.40
CA ASN A 229 0.39 -27.11 -17.55
C ASN A 229 1.75 -27.81 -17.66
N LEU A 230 1.76 -29.12 -17.42
CA LEU A 230 2.98 -29.95 -17.38
C LEU A 230 3.47 -30.37 -18.77
N ASN A 231 2.59 -30.45 -19.78
CA ASN A 231 2.93 -30.93 -21.12
C ASN A 231 2.73 -29.87 -22.21
N ALA A 232 2.76 -28.58 -21.86
CA ALA A 232 2.59 -27.47 -22.80
C ALA A 232 3.51 -27.56 -24.02
N ARG A 233 4.73 -28.06 -23.86
CA ARG A 233 5.72 -28.20 -24.96
C ARG A 233 5.34 -29.28 -25.99
N ASN A 234 4.49 -30.23 -25.62
CA ASN A 234 4.07 -31.35 -26.47
C ASN A 234 2.85 -31.00 -27.33
N LEU A 235 2.18 -29.87 -27.04
CA LEU A 235 0.92 -29.48 -27.67
C LEU A 235 1.14 -28.38 -28.71
N ALA A 236 0.52 -28.52 -29.89
CA ALA A 236 0.71 -27.61 -31.02
C ALA A 236 0.39 -26.13 -30.72
N ASP A 237 -0.56 -25.86 -29.82
CA ASP A 237 -0.94 -24.52 -29.35
C ASP A 237 -0.63 -24.31 -27.86
N HIS A 238 0.30 -25.10 -27.33
CA HIS A 238 0.63 -25.16 -25.90
C HIS A 238 -0.56 -25.52 -24.98
N GLY A 239 -1.64 -26.09 -25.53
CA GLY A 239 -2.85 -26.44 -24.79
C GLY A 239 -3.83 -25.27 -24.61
N LEU A 240 -3.57 -24.11 -25.22
CA LEU A 240 -4.34 -22.89 -25.03
C LEU A 240 -5.82 -23.07 -25.37
N ARG A 241 -6.15 -23.76 -26.46
CA ARG A 241 -7.55 -24.01 -26.87
C ARG A 241 -8.30 -24.88 -25.87
N ILE A 242 -7.66 -25.92 -25.35
CA ILE A 242 -8.28 -26.83 -24.36
C ILE A 242 -8.51 -26.07 -23.05
N LEU A 243 -7.51 -25.34 -22.55
CA LEU A 243 -7.58 -24.60 -21.30
C LEU A 243 -8.59 -23.46 -21.33
N THR A 244 -8.59 -22.65 -22.39
CA THR A 244 -9.57 -21.56 -22.53
C THR A 244 -10.99 -22.09 -22.74
N GLY A 245 -11.15 -23.21 -23.45
CA GLY A 245 -12.42 -23.91 -23.58
C GLY A 245 -12.93 -24.42 -22.23
N PHE A 246 -12.06 -25.06 -21.44
CA PHE A 246 -12.39 -25.55 -20.11
C PHE A 246 -12.78 -24.40 -19.16
N ALA A 247 -11.98 -23.33 -19.11
CA ALA A 247 -12.22 -22.17 -18.26
C ALA A 247 -13.52 -21.39 -18.57
N ARG A 248 -14.02 -21.47 -19.80
CA ARG A 248 -15.32 -20.86 -20.19
C ARG A 248 -16.52 -21.71 -19.77
N ASN A 249 -16.33 -23.01 -19.56
CA ASN A 249 -17.42 -23.95 -19.31
C ASN A 249 -17.52 -24.37 -17.84
N VAL A 250 -16.42 -24.30 -17.08
CA VAL A 250 -16.38 -24.75 -15.68
C VAL A 250 -16.27 -23.53 -14.76
N PRO A 251 -17.16 -23.37 -13.78
CA PRO A 251 -17.08 -22.29 -12.79
C PRO A 251 -15.76 -22.38 -12.00
N ALA A 252 -15.22 -21.23 -11.62
CA ALA A 252 -13.95 -21.15 -10.93
C ALA A 252 -13.98 -20.13 -9.77
N LEU A 253 -13.38 -20.49 -8.65
CA LEU A 253 -13.25 -19.63 -7.48
C LEU A 253 -11.85 -19.73 -6.87
N THR A 254 -11.42 -18.68 -6.19
CA THR A 254 -10.30 -18.67 -5.25
C THR A 254 -10.86 -18.84 -3.85
N LEU A 255 -10.31 -19.79 -3.11
CA LEU A 255 -10.67 -20.07 -1.72
C LEU A 255 -9.53 -19.58 -0.82
N THR A 256 -9.75 -18.47 -0.12
CA THR A 256 -8.79 -17.91 0.84
C THR A 256 -9.17 -18.33 2.25
N TYR A 257 -8.22 -18.84 3.05
CA TYR A 257 -8.47 -19.29 4.43
C TYR A 257 -7.18 -19.32 5.26
N GLY A 258 -7.31 -19.10 6.57
CA GLY A 258 -6.16 -19.07 7.49
C GLY A 258 -6.06 -20.25 8.46
N LYS A 259 -7.13 -21.04 8.62
CA LYS A 259 -7.17 -22.29 9.42
C LYS A 259 -8.32 -23.19 8.99
N TYR A 260 -8.20 -24.51 9.18
CA TYR A 260 -9.21 -25.48 8.71
C TYR A 260 -10.58 -25.33 9.40
N GLN A 261 -10.62 -24.85 10.66
CA GLN A 261 -11.89 -24.70 11.39
C GLN A 261 -12.83 -23.69 10.72
N GLN A 262 -12.29 -22.71 9.97
CA GLN A 262 -13.12 -21.74 9.24
C GLN A 262 -13.87 -22.37 8.07
N LEU A 263 -13.31 -23.43 7.47
CA LEU A 263 -13.89 -24.09 6.30
C LEU A 263 -15.10 -24.97 6.67
N GLU A 264 -15.18 -25.41 7.92
CA GLU A 264 -16.14 -26.43 8.37
C GLU A 264 -17.58 -25.94 8.36
N GLY A 265 -18.45 -26.68 7.64
CA GLY A 265 -19.86 -26.35 7.49
C GLY A 265 -20.12 -25.18 6.54
N VAL A 266 -19.06 -24.55 6.00
CA VAL A 266 -19.14 -23.40 5.10
C VAL A 266 -18.64 -23.80 3.71
N ALA A 267 -17.37 -24.18 3.58
CA ALA A 267 -16.75 -24.48 2.29
C ALA A 267 -17.27 -25.80 1.70
N ASP A 268 -17.42 -26.85 2.51
CA ASP A 268 -18.00 -28.11 2.08
C ASP A 268 -19.47 -27.96 1.69
N ALA A 269 -20.26 -27.24 2.48
CA ALA A 269 -21.66 -26.96 2.17
C ALA A 269 -21.82 -26.11 0.90
N PHE A 270 -20.99 -25.07 0.73
CA PHE A 270 -21.03 -24.19 -0.43
C PHE A 270 -20.62 -24.90 -1.71
N VAL A 271 -19.56 -25.72 -1.67
CA VAL A 271 -19.13 -26.51 -2.83
C VAL A 271 -20.19 -27.56 -3.19
N LYS A 272 -20.76 -28.26 -2.19
CA LYS A 272 -21.88 -29.19 -2.43
C LYS A 272 -23.07 -28.47 -3.06
N PHE A 273 -23.41 -27.26 -2.61
CA PHE A 273 -24.48 -26.44 -3.21
C PHE A 273 -24.20 -26.11 -4.68
N ILE A 274 -22.99 -25.64 -5.01
CA ILE A 274 -22.60 -25.33 -6.40
C ILE A 274 -22.79 -26.54 -7.30
N LEU A 275 -22.30 -27.70 -6.86
CA LEU A 275 -22.32 -28.93 -7.64
C LEU A 275 -23.72 -29.53 -7.75
N ASP A 276 -24.50 -29.52 -6.67
CA ASP A 276 -25.86 -30.07 -6.65
C ASP A 276 -26.86 -29.21 -7.46
N ASN A 277 -26.58 -27.92 -7.65
CA ASN A 277 -27.45 -26.98 -8.38
C ASN A 277 -26.94 -26.59 -9.77
N ASP A 278 -25.88 -27.24 -10.28
CA ASP A 278 -25.32 -26.97 -11.63
C ASP A 278 -25.02 -25.48 -11.89
N VAL A 279 -24.47 -24.80 -10.88
CA VAL A 279 -24.18 -23.36 -10.97
C VAL A 279 -23.18 -23.10 -12.10
N THR A 280 -23.59 -22.27 -13.06
CA THR A 280 -22.77 -21.95 -14.25
C THR A 280 -21.81 -20.80 -13.99
N VAL A 281 -20.83 -20.64 -14.88
CA VAL A 281 -19.90 -19.49 -14.89
C VAL A 281 -20.65 -18.14 -14.85
N ALA A 282 -21.78 -18.02 -15.54
CA ALA A 282 -22.55 -16.77 -15.62
C ALA A 282 -23.24 -16.40 -14.30
N ASN A 283 -23.69 -17.40 -13.52
CA ASN A 283 -24.51 -17.17 -12.32
C ASN A 283 -23.74 -17.37 -11.02
N LEU A 284 -22.50 -17.87 -11.07
CA LEU A 284 -21.65 -18.06 -9.89
C LEU A 284 -21.48 -16.79 -9.07
N GLN A 285 -21.35 -15.61 -9.71
CA GLN A 285 -21.23 -14.33 -9.03
C GLN A 285 -22.47 -14.00 -8.17
N ALA A 286 -23.67 -14.24 -8.71
CA ALA A 286 -24.92 -14.00 -8.03
C ALA A 286 -25.11 -14.96 -6.85
N VAL A 287 -24.77 -16.24 -7.05
CA VAL A 287 -24.82 -17.28 -6.00
C VAL A 287 -23.82 -16.99 -4.87
N SER A 288 -22.58 -16.64 -5.21
CA SER A 288 -21.55 -16.26 -4.23
C SER A 288 -21.98 -15.05 -3.40
N SER A 289 -22.63 -14.06 -4.03
CA SER A 289 -23.12 -12.86 -3.34
C SER A 289 -24.32 -13.14 -2.44
N ALA A 290 -25.25 -14.01 -2.87
CA ALA A 290 -26.49 -14.30 -2.14
C ALA A 290 -26.30 -15.17 -0.89
N LEU A 291 -25.25 -16.01 -0.87
CA LEU A 291 -24.99 -16.95 0.22
C LEU A 291 -24.02 -16.42 1.29
N ARG A 292 -23.58 -15.15 1.19
CA ARG A 292 -22.83 -14.50 2.26
C ARG A 292 -23.72 -14.39 3.52
N PRO A 293 -23.31 -14.93 4.69
CA PRO A 293 -24.13 -14.94 5.89
C PRO A 293 -24.54 -13.52 6.32
N LYS A 294 -25.85 -13.32 6.58
CA LYS A 294 -26.44 -12.04 7.03
C LYS A 294 -25.91 -11.52 8.38
N SER A 295 -25.16 -12.32 9.15
CA SER A 295 -24.51 -11.90 10.40
C SER A 295 -23.12 -11.27 10.20
N TYR A 296 -22.67 -11.10 8.95
CA TYR A 296 -21.36 -10.52 8.59
C TYR A 296 -21.47 -9.18 7.84
N SER A 297 -22.58 -8.45 8.05
CA SER A 297 -22.74 -7.09 7.53
C SER A 297 -22.38 -6.04 8.60
N ILE A 298 -21.08 -5.89 8.87
CA ILE A 298 -20.51 -4.57 9.16
C ILE A 298 -19.35 -4.43 8.18
N GLY A 299 -19.43 -3.38 7.36
CA GLY A 299 -18.67 -3.26 6.13
C GLY A 299 -17.16 -3.45 6.31
N LYS A 300 -16.58 -4.23 5.41
CA LYS A 300 -15.24 -3.99 4.88
C LYS A 300 -15.12 -4.64 3.51
N THR A 301 -14.66 -3.80 2.60
CA THR A 301 -14.12 -4.07 1.27
C THR A 301 -13.21 -5.29 1.28
N SER A 302 -13.21 -6.06 0.18
CA SER A 302 -12.13 -7.02 -0.12
C SER A 302 -10.76 -6.38 0.20
N PRO A 303 -9.76 -7.14 0.66
CA PRO A 303 -8.40 -6.63 0.70
C PRO A 303 -8.10 -6.14 -0.71
N ALA A 304 -7.81 -4.84 -0.83
CA ALA A 304 -7.27 -4.32 -2.08
C ALA A 304 -6.06 -5.20 -2.45
N PRO A 305 -5.81 -5.45 -3.75
CA PRO A 305 -4.49 -5.93 -4.16
C PRO A 305 -3.43 -5.09 -3.43
N PRO A 306 -2.29 -5.68 -3.02
CA PRO A 306 -1.29 -4.98 -2.21
C PRO A 306 -1.10 -3.59 -2.80
N LYS A 307 -1.44 -2.55 -2.02
CA LYS A 307 -1.44 -1.17 -2.52
C LYS A 307 -0.08 -0.91 -3.11
N THR A 308 -0.04 -0.84 -4.43
CA THR A 308 1.15 -0.40 -5.14
C THR A 308 1.46 1.00 -4.63
N GLU A 309 2.72 1.24 -4.28
CA GLU A 309 3.18 2.53 -3.79
C GLU A 309 2.76 3.60 -4.80
N ILE A 310 1.97 4.57 -4.33
CA ILE A 310 1.49 5.69 -5.15
C ILE A 310 2.74 6.47 -5.57
N PRO A 311 3.07 6.55 -6.86
CA PRO A 311 4.23 7.31 -7.30
C PRO A 311 4.03 8.79 -7.00
N GLU A 312 5.11 9.47 -6.60
CA GLU A 312 5.05 10.92 -6.35
C GLU A 312 4.69 11.72 -7.60
N ALA A 313 4.04 12.85 -7.40
CA ALA A 313 3.79 13.82 -8.46
C ALA A 313 5.11 14.29 -9.09
N THR A 314 5.17 14.39 -10.41
CA THR A 314 6.25 15.11 -11.08
C THR A 314 6.16 16.60 -10.72
N PRO A 315 7.25 17.23 -10.23
CA PRO A 315 7.25 18.65 -9.87
C PRO A 315 6.82 19.56 -11.02
N ARG A 316 6.15 20.67 -10.68
CA ARG A 316 5.78 21.70 -11.67
C ARG A 316 7.04 22.33 -12.28
N LYS A 317 7.09 22.40 -13.61
CA LYS A 317 8.14 23.09 -14.37
C LYS A 317 7.70 24.51 -14.71
N ALA A 318 8.60 25.30 -15.31
CA ALA A 318 8.28 26.64 -15.79
C ALA A 318 7.05 26.59 -16.73
N PRO A 319 6.12 27.55 -16.60
CA PRO A 319 4.87 27.53 -17.35
C PRO A 319 5.10 27.53 -18.85
N LYS A 320 4.33 26.70 -19.54
CA LYS A 320 4.31 26.58 -21.00
C LYS A 320 3.13 27.35 -21.57
N LYS A 321 3.08 27.54 -22.90
CA LYS A 321 1.97 28.27 -23.53
C LYS A 321 0.68 27.47 -23.47
N ILE A 322 0.78 26.17 -23.77
CA ILE A 322 -0.34 25.22 -23.75
C ILE A 322 -0.05 24.05 -22.82
N THR A 323 -1.04 23.69 -22.00
CA THR A 323 -1.06 22.40 -21.30
C THR A 323 -2.00 21.46 -22.06
N ILE A 324 -1.48 20.31 -22.49
CA ILE A 324 -2.28 19.20 -22.99
C ILE A 324 -2.44 18.20 -21.85
N GLY A 325 -3.63 18.19 -21.26
CA GLY A 325 -3.94 17.42 -20.07
C GLY A 325 -4.88 16.25 -20.35
N MET A 326 -4.65 15.13 -19.68
CA MET A 326 -5.53 13.97 -19.74
C MET A 326 -5.68 13.32 -18.37
N ALA A 327 -6.89 12.86 -18.08
CA ALA A 327 -7.15 11.99 -16.94
C ALA A 327 -7.14 10.52 -17.37
N THR A 328 -6.56 9.65 -16.55
CA THR A 328 -6.48 8.21 -16.83
C THR A 328 -6.90 7.39 -15.62
N PHE A 329 -7.43 6.19 -15.86
CA PHE A 329 -7.77 5.20 -14.84
C PHE A 329 -7.34 3.84 -15.38
N ASP A 330 -6.18 3.33 -14.93
CA ASP A 330 -5.58 2.07 -15.39
C ASP A 330 -5.49 1.91 -16.93
N ASP A 331 -5.20 2.99 -17.67
CA ASP A 331 -5.05 2.96 -19.13
C ASP A 331 -3.68 3.51 -19.58
N TYR A 332 -2.62 2.78 -19.23
CA TYR A 332 -1.25 3.11 -19.65
C TYR A 332 -1.10 3.16 -21.18
N ASP A 333 -1.62 2.16 -21.89
CA ASP A 333 -1.49 2.08 -23.35
C ASP A 333 -2.14 3.26 -24.04
N GLY A 334 -3.32 3.67 -23.57
CA GLY A 334 -3.96 4.90 -24.02
C GLY A 334 -2.99 6.07 -23.90
N VAL A 335 -2.56 6.37 -22.66
CA VAL A 335 -1.69 7.53 -22.36
C VAL A 335 -0.44 7.50 -23.25
N TYR A 336 0.23 6.35 -23.30
CA TYR A 336 1.43 6.15 -24.09
C TYR A 336 1.21 6.48 -25.56
N PHE A 337 0.20 5.88 -26.21
CA PHE A 337 -0.01 6.10 -27.64
C PHE A 337 -0.50 7.51 -27.96
N SER A 338 -1.32 8.13 -27.11
CA SER A 338 -1.79 9.50 -27.29
C SER A 338 -0.62 10.50 -27.23
N LEU A 339 0.24 10.39 -26.23
CA LEU A 339 1.42 11.26 -26.08
C LEU A 339 2.41 11.08 -27.23
N GLN A 340 2.70 9.84 -27.60
CA GLN A 340 3.65 9.56 -28.69
C GLN A 340 3.10 10.01 -30.05
N ALA A 341 1.80 9.85 -30.29
CA ALA A 341 1.16 10.37 -31.50
C ALA A 341 1.28 11.90 -31.58
N ILE A 342 1.06 12.62 -30.47
CA ILE A 342 1.25 14.08 -30.45
C ILE A 342 2.71 14.44 -30.76
N ARG A 343 3.68 13.78 -30.11
CA ARG A 343 5.11 14.03 -30.34
C ARG A 343 5.55 13.77 -31.78
N LEU A 344 4.96 12.76 -32.44
CA LEU A 344 5.28 12.42 -33.82
C LEU A 344 4.57 13.33 -34.84
N TYR A 345 3.32 13.71 -34.57
CA TYR A 345 2.49 14.42 -35.54
C TYR A 345 2.52 15.94 -35.38
N HIS A 346 2.90 16.45 -34.21
CA HIS A 346 2.92 17.88 -33.89
C HIS A 346 4.26 18.32 -33.25
N PRO A 347 5.42 17.97 -33.84
CA PRO A 347 6.72 18.40 -33.31
C PRO A 347 6.85 19.93 -33.22
N GLU A 348 6.11 20.67 -34.05
CA GLU A 348 6.17 22.13 -34.15
C GLU A 348 5.71 22.91 -32.90
N ILE A 349 4.98 22.27 -31.98
CA ILE A 349 4.50 22.92 -30.74
C ILE A 349 5.12 22.37 -29.46
N LEU A 350 6.01 21.36 -29.54
CA LEU A 350 6.47 20.64 -28.34
C LEU A 350 7.23 21.53 -27.36
N GLU A 351 7.96 22.53 -27.84
CA GLU A 351 8.70 23.48 -27.00
C GLU A 351 7.77 24.33 -26.12
N ASP A 352 6.55 24.59 -26.61
CA ASP A 352 5.52 25.40 -25.99
C ASP A 352 4.47 24.58 -25.23
N THR A 353 4.65 23.26 -25.16
CA THR A 353 3.65 22.32 -24.62
C THR A 353 4.11 21.73 -23.29
N GLU A 354 3.20 21.71 -22.30
CA GLU A 354 3.26 20.83 -21.13
C GLU A 354 2.32 19.63 -21.36
N PHE A 355 2.81 18.40 -21.19
CA PHE A 355 1.96 17.22 -21.09
C PHE A 355 1.64 16.94 -19.62
N LEU A 356 0.37 16.89 -19.27
CA LEU A 356 -0.10 16.66 -17.90
C LEU A 356 -0.98 15.41 -17.85
N VAL A 357 -0.58 14.42 -17.05
CA VAL A 357 -1.37 13.21 -16.81
C VAL A 357 -1.84 13.19 -15.37
N ILE A 358 -3.16 13.26 -15.19
CA ILE A 358 -3.82 13.05 -13.91
C ILE A 358 -4.16 11.57 -13.79
N ASP A 359 -3.49 10.86 -12.89
CA ASP A 359 -3.73 9.45 -12.63
C ASP A 359 -4.83 9.29 -11.57
N ASN A 360 -6.01 8.87 -12.03
CA ASN A 360 -7.21 8.73 -11.22
C ASN A 360 -7.30 7.38 -10.48
N HIS A 361 -6.27 6.56 -10.59
CA HIS A 361 -6.11 5.33 -9.81
C HIS A 361 -4.61 5.09 -9.56
N PRO A 362 -3.94 5.96 -8.77
CA PRO A 362 -2.50 5.97 -8.68
C PRO A 362 -1.91 4.82 -7.86
N ASP A 363 -2.72 4.16 -7.03
CA ASP A 363 -2.42 2.87 -6.41
C ASP A 363 -2.79 1.68 -7.32
N GLY A 364 -3.28 1.96 -8.53
CA GLY A 364 -3.59 0.99 -9.58
C GLY A 364 -2.35 0.44 -10.28
N ARG A 365 -2.57 -0.49 -11.22
CA ARG A 365 -1.49 -1.25 -11.87
C ARG A 365 -0.61 -0.39 -12.78
N CYS A 366 -1.15 0.73 -13.24
CA CYS A 366 -0.48 1.60 -14.20
C CYS A 366 0.35 2.71 -13.56
N GLY A 367 0.18 3.02 -12.26
CA GLY A 367 0.75 4.24 -11.65
C GLY A 367 2.26 4.36 -11.86
N GLN A 368 3.02 3.33 -11.49
CA GLN A 368 4.48 3.31 -11.65
C GLN A 368 4.92 3.45 -13.12
N ALA A 369 4.22 2.78 -14.05
CA ALA A 369 4.54 2.85 -15.47
C ALA A 369 4.20 4.23 -16.07
N LEU A 370 3.10 4.85 -15.64
CA LEU A 370 2.72 6.21 -16.01
C LEU A 370 3.78 7.20 -15.54
N LYS A 371 4.16 7.15 -14.25
CA LYS A 371 5.23 7.98 -13.69
C LYS A 371 6.54 7.85 -14.47
N ALA A 372 6.95 6.63 -14.82
CA ALA A 372 8.20 6.37 -15.54
C ALA A 372 8.29 7.03 -16.94
N LEU A 373 7.17 7.48 -17.54
CA LEU A 373 7.18 8.21 -18.82
C LEU A 373 7.95 9.53 -18.73
N GLU A 374 8.08 10.13 -17.55
CA GLU A 374 8.84 11.38 -17.35
C GLU A 374 10.32 11.24 -17.74
N ASN A 375 10.88 10.03 -17.60
CA ASN A 375 12.26 9.73 -17.99
C ASN A 375 12.49 9.80 -19.50
N SER A 376 11.42 9.67 -20.30
CA SER A 376 11.49 9.61 -21.77
C SER A 376 10.83 10.81 -22.46
N ILE A 377 10.04 11.60 -21.73
CA ILE A 377 9.27 12.74 -22.27
C ILE A 377 9.64 14.00 -21.47
N PRO A 378 10.52 14.87 -22.00
CA PRO A 378 11.08 16.00 -21.24
C PRO A 378 10.05 16.99 -20.69
N ASN A 379 8.92 17.18 -21.39
CA ASN A 379 7.84 18.10 -21.05
C ASN A 379 6.63 17.42 -20.41
N TYR A 380 6.80 16.20 -19.89
CA TYR A 380 5.76 15.43 -19.21
C TYR A 380 5.71 15.70 -17.70
N ARG A 381 4.49 15.64 -17.15
CA ARG A 381 4.18 15.73 -15.73
C ARG A 381 3.12 14.70 -15.34
N TYR A 382 3.44 13.85 -14.37
CA TYR A 382 2.52 12.92 -13.73
C TYR A 382 1.96 13.53 -12.44
N VAL A 383 0.66 13.39 -12.18
CA VAL A 383 0.04 13.81 -10.92
C VAL A 383 -0.89 12.69 -10.42
N PRO A 384 -0.59 12.06 -9.26
CA PRO A 384 -1.47 11.07 -8.65
C PRO A 384 -2.69 11.75 -7.99
N LYS A 385 -3.91 11.27 -8.28
CA LYS A 385 -5.18 11.75 -7.70
C LYS A 385 -6.15 10.58 -7.44
N GLY A 386 -6.05 9.97 -6.26
CA GLY A 386 -6.88 8.82 -5.85
C GLY A 386 -8.07 9.15 -4.94
N ASP A 387 -8.25 10.42 -4.58
CA ASP A 387 -9.22 10.95 -3.63
C ASP A 387 -10.60 11.23 -4.25
N VAL A 388 -10.64 11.59 -5.53
CA VAL A 388 -11.86 11.83 -6.29
C VAL A 388 -11.90 10.84 -7.43
N SER A 389 -12.96 10.03 -7.60
CA SER A 389 -13.08 9.10 -8.74
C SER A 389 -14.23 9.49 -9.66
N GLY A 390 -13.96 9.65 -10.95
CA GLY A 390 -15.00 9.93 -11.95
C GLY A 390 -14.61 10.93 -13.02
N THR A 391 -15.54 11.23 -13.93
CA THR A 391 -15.32 12.10 -15.09
C THR A 391 -15.05 13.56 -14.72
N ALA A 392 -15.54 14.01 -13.56
CA ALA A 392 -15.30 15.35 -13.01
C ALA A 392 -13.83 15.60 -12.62
N ILE A 393 -12.99 14.56 -12.54
CA ILE A 393 -11.54 14.70 -12.29
C ILE A 393 -10.83 15.56 -13.34
N ARG A 394 -11.48 15.84 -14.47
CA ARG A 394 -10.98 16.80 -15.47
C ARG A 394 -10.82 18.21 -14.88
N ASP A 395 -11.49 18.58 -13.79
CA ASP A 395 -11.19 19.84 -13.08
C ASP A 395 -9.73 19.90 -12.59
N CYS A 396 -9.19 18.77 -12.09
CA CYS A 396 -7.79 18.67 -11.69
C CYS A 396 -6.85 18.98 -12.86
N VAL A 397 -7.22 18.70 -14.11
CA VAL A 397 -6.41 19.08 -15.28
C VAL A 397 -6.24 20.60 -15.36
N PHE A 398 -7.30 21.37 -15.11
CA PHE A 398 -7.27 22.83 -15.15
C PHE A 398 -6.58 23.44 -13.92
N GLU A 399 -6.79 22.85 -12.74
CA GLU A 399 -6.13 23.26 -11.49
C GLU A 399 -4.60 23.04 -11.55
N GLU A 400 -4.20 21.94 -12.18
CA GLU A 400 -2.81 21.54 -12.31
C GLU A 400 -2.10 22.19 -13.50
N ALA A 401 -2.84 22.60 -14.54
CA ALA A 401 -2.27 23.21 -15.73
C ALA A 401 -1.45 24.47 -15.40
N SER A 402 -0.22 24.51 -15.94
CA SER A 402 0.63 25.70 -15.91
C SER A 402 0.36 26.63 -17.10
N GLY A 403 -0.18 26.09 -18.19
CA GLY A 403 -0.43 26.81 -19.42
C GLY A 403 -1.64 27.74 -19.37
N GLU A 404 -1.57 28.80 -20.18
CA GLU A 404 -2.68 29.72 -20.35
C GLU A 404 -3.83 29.07 -21.16
N ILE A 405 -3.45 28.27 -22.15
CA ILE A 405 -4.36 27.44 -22.94
C ILE A 405 -4.33 26.03 -22.37
N VAL A 406 -5.50 25.45 -22.11
CA VAL A 406 -5.63 24.05 -21.67
C VAL A 406 -6.41 23.27 -22.71
N LEU A 407 -5.80 22.24 -23.29
CA LEU A 407 -6.47 21.22 -24.09
C LEU A 407 -6.64 19.99 -23.20
N CYS A 408 -7.86 19.72 -22.77
CA CYS A 408 -8.21 18.51 -22.03
C CYS A 408 -8.68 17.42 -23.02
N MET A 409 -8.15 16.21 -22.87
CA MET A 409 -8.49 15.07 -23.73
C MET A 409 -8.57 13.77 -22.93
N ASP A 410 -9.32 12.80 -23.45
CA ASP A 410 -9.25 11.42 -22.97
C ASP A 410 -7.86 10.84 -23.25
N CYS A 411 -7.44 9.92 -22.38
CA CYS A 411 -6.10 9.35 -22.48
C CYS A 411 -5.88 8.46 -23.71
N HIS A 412 -6.86 8.17 -24.57
CA HIS A 412 -6.73 7.29 -25.74
C HIS A 412 -7.26 7.96 -27.01
N VAL A 413 -6.66 9.11 -27.34
CA VAL A 413 -7.07 10.00 -28.43
C VAL A 413 -5.88 10.35 -29.34
N PHE A 414 -6.14 10.34 -30.65
CA PHE A 414 -5.20 10.77 -31.68
C PHE A 414 -5.68 12.07 -32.32
N ILE A 415 -4.77 13.01 -32.59
CA ILE A 415 -5.10 14.32 -33.18
C ILE A 415 -4.40 14.43 -34.53
N VAL A 416 -5.13 14.80 -35.59
CA VAL A 416 -4.58 14.90 -36.95
C VAL A 416 -3.44 15.92 -37.02
N LYS A 417 -2.39 15.60 -37.79
CA LYS A 417 -1.19 16.44 -37.95
C LYS A 417 -1.50 17.92 -38.21
N GLY A 418 -0.81 18.82 -37.50
CA GLY A 418 -0.90 20.28 -37.68
C GLY A 418 -2.13 20.95 -37.03
N ALA A 419 -3.08 20.18 -36.49
CA ALA A 419 -4.26 20.76 -35.84
C ALA A 419 -3.93 21.55 -34.56
N LEU A 420 -2.93 21.12 -33.79
CA LEU A 420 -2.59 21.78 -32.52
C LEU A 420 -1.91 23.14 -32.73
N GLN A 421 -1.07 23.28 -33.77
CA GLN A 421 -0.53 24.58 -34.16
C GLN A 421 -1.64 25.57 -34.56
N ARG A 422 -2.66 25.09 -35.30
CA ARG A 422 -3.82 25.91 -35.67
C ARG A 422 -4.67 26.29 -34.45
N LEU A 423 -4.77 25.42 -33.45
CA LEU A 423 -5.44 25.70 -32.18
C LEU A 423 -4.73 26.83 -31.40
N VAL A 424 -3.41 26.76 -31.28
CA VAL A 424 -2.61 27.84 -30.64
C VAL A 424 -2.79 29.16 -31.39
N ALA A 425 -2.73 29.14 -32.73
CA ALA A 425 -2.95 30.34 -33.54
C ALA A 425 -4.36 30.93 -33.39
N TYR A 426 -5.38 30.09 -33.16
CA TYR A 426 -6.72 30.56 -32.84
C TYR A 426 -6.75 31.36 -31.54
N PHE A 427 -6.12 30.86 -30.47
CA PHE A 427 -6.05 31.58 -29.20
C PHE A 427 -5.18 32.85 -29.28
N ASP A 428 -4.10 32.83 -30.05
CA ASP A 428 -3.27 34.02 -30.28
C ASP A 428 -4.04 35.15 -30.98
N SER A 429 -4.94 34.80 -31.89
CA SER A 429 -5.84 35.76 -32.55
C SER A 429 -7.05 36.16 -31.70
N HIS A 430 -7.32 35.44 -30.60
CA HIS A 430 -8.44 35.67 -29.68
C HIS A 430 -7.96 35.66 -28.21
N PRO A 431 -7.15 36.66 -27.80
CA PRO A 431 -6.54 36.70 -26.46
C PRO A 431 -7.57 36.72 -25.33
N ASP A 432 -8.75 37.31 -25.54
CA ASP A 432 -9.80 37.40 -24.51
C ASP A 432 -10.86 36.31 -24.62
N SER A 433 -10.60 35.23 -25.38
CA SER A 433 -11.59 34.19 -25.60
C SER A 433 -12.03 33.50 -24.31
N LYS A 434 -13.35 33.46 -24.11
CA LYS A 434 -14.04 32.68 -23.08
C LYS A 434 -14.67 31.40 -23.64
N ASP A 435 -14.37 31.10 -24.90
CA ASP A 435 -15.04 30.04 -25.64
C ASP A 435 -14.48 28.65 -25.26
N LEU A 436 -15.37 27.65 -25.30
CA LEU A 436 -15.03 26.24 -25.25
C LEU A 436 -14.91 25.72 -26.69
N LEU A 437 -13.73 25.23 -27.05
CA LEU A 437 -13.39 24.83 -28.41
C LEU A 437 -13.26 23.31 -28.50
N GLN A 438 -13.89 22.73 -29.49
CA GLN A 438 -13.84 21.29 -29.78
C GLN A 438 -13.69 21.09 -31.28
N GLY A 439 -13.47 19.86 -31.73
CA GLY A 439 -13.46 19.58 -33.17
C GLY A 439 -14.10 18.24 -33.52
N PRO A 440 -14.23 17.93 -34.82
CA PRO A 440 -14.93 16.73 -35.26
C PRO A 440 -14.24 15.45 -34.80
N LEU A 441 -15.02 14.52 -34.26
CA LEU A 441 -14.59 13.15 -33.97
C LEU A 441 -14.58 12.34 -35.27
N VAL A 442 -13.45 11.69 -35.54
CA VAL A 442 -13.21 10.77 -36.66
C VAL A 442 -13.33 9.35 -36.13
N HIS A 443 -14.10 8.51 -36.81
CA HIS A 443 -14.24 7.09 -36.45
C HIS A 443 -13.08 6.24 -36.97
N ASP A 444 -13.00 5.00 -36.48
CA ASP A 444 -11.93 4.04 -36.81
C ASP A 444 -11.79 3.74 -38.33
N ASP A 445 -12.84 4.00 -39.12
CA ASP A 445 -12.80 3.88 -40.58
C ASP A 445 -12.13 5.06 -41.31
N LEU A 446 -11.71 6.09 -40.56
CA LEU A 446 -11.08 7.35 -41.00
C LEU A 446 -11.90 8.20 -41.99
N SER A 447 -13.14 7.80 -42.26
CA SER A 447 -14.02 8.43 -43.25
C SER A 447 -15.23 9.09 -42.62
N ARG A 448 -15.81 8.46 -41.59
CA ARG A 448 -16.99 8.97 -40.90
C ARG A 448 -16.57 9.97 -39.84
N ILE A 449 -17.17 11.15 -39.92
CA ILE A 449 -16.99 12.24 -38.96
C ILE A 449 -18.30 12.63 -38.30
N VAL A 450 -18.24 13.02 -37.03
CA VAL A 450 -19.35 13.59 -36.27
C VAL A 450 -18.87 14.85 -35.56
N THR A 451 -19.71 15.87 -35.47
CA THR A 451 -19.31 17.22 -35.03
C THR A 451 -19.85 17.59 -33.66
N HIS A 452 -21.06 17.16 -33.33
CA HIS A 452 -21.76 17.58 -32.12
C HIS A 452 -22.71 16.49 -31.61
N LEU A 453 -23.16 16.65 -30.37
CA LEU A 453 -24.24 15.89 -29.77
C LEU A 453 -25.55 16.71 -29.87
N LYS A 454 -26.65 16.06 -30.25
CA LYS A 454 -28.00 16.63 -30.08
C LYS A 454 -28.45 16.45 -28.63
N PRO A 455 -29.19 17.42 -28.05
CA PRO A 455 -29.67 17.37 -26.67
C PRO A 455 -30.86 16.40 -26.50
N GLU A 456 -30.63 15.12 -26.75
CA GLU A 456 -31.64 14.06 -26.76
C GLU A 456 -31.21 12.90 -25.85
N TRP A 457 -32.17 12.29 -25.15
CA TRP A 457 -31.92 11.16 -24.27
C TRP A 457 -31.85 9.82 -25.03
N ARG A 458 -30.79 9.02 -24.78
CA ARG A 458 -30.66 7.67 -25.33
C ARG A 458 -29.73 6.79 -24.49
N GLY A 459 -30.14 5.56 -24.21
CA GLY A 459 -29.25 4.55 -23.58
C GLY A 459 -28.65 5.00 -22.24
N GLY A 460 -29.42 5.77 -21.47
CA GLY A 460 -28.94 6.34 -20.20
C GLY A 460 -28.04 7.58 -20.32
N MET A 461 -27.86 8.19 -21.50
CA MET A 461 -27.06 9.41 -21.68
C MET A 461 -27.90 10.53 -22.30
N TYR A 462 -27.57 11.78 -21.98
CA TYR A 462 -28.12 12.98 -22.61
C TYR A 462 -27.13 13.47 -23.67
N GLY A 463 -27.45 13.26 -24.94
CA GLY A 463 -26.54 13.48 -26.05
C GLY A 463 -26.58 12.36 -27.07
N THR A 464 -26.86 12.69 -28.34
CA THR A 464 -26.73 11.74 -29.47
C THR A 464 -25.85 12.31 -30.58
N TRP A 465 -24.83 11.55 -31.01
CA TRP A 465 -23.91 12.01 -32.06
C TRP A 465 -24.63 12.37 -33.35
N ASN A 466 -24.28 13.54 -33.87
CA ASN A 466 -24.78 14.09 -35.12
C ASN A 466 -23.66 14.78 -35.90
N ASN A 467 -23.94 15.09 -37.16
CA ASN A 467 -23.00 15.76 -38.04
C ASN A 467 -23.62 16.99 -38.74
N THR A 468 -22.78 17.90 -39.20
CA THR A 468 -23.15 19.03 -40.06
C THR A 468 -22.16 19.15 -41.22
N PRO A 469 -22.61 19.53 -42.44
CA PRO A 469 -21.71 19.73 -43.59
C PRO A 469 -20.58 20.74 -43.33
N ALA A 470 -20.78 21.69 -42.42
CA ALA A 470 -19.76 22.67 -42.06
C ALA A 470 -18.48 22.03 -41.47
N GLY A 471 -18.57 20.85 -40.86
CA GLY A 471 -17.40 20.13 -40.32
C GLY A 471 -16.64 19.28 -41.36
N ALA A 472 -17.16 19.14 -42.59
CA ALA A 472 -16.59 18.27 -43.61
C ALA A 472 -15.29 18.81 -44.22
N ASP A 473 -15.17 20.13 -44.34
CA ASP A 473 -13.96 20.81 -44.81
C ASP A 473 -13.17 21.34 -43.59
N PRO A 474 -11.92 20.93 -43.35
CA PRO A 474 -11.12 21.41 -42.23
C PRO A 474 -10.80 22.93 -42.32
N ASP A 475 -10.95 23.55 -43.49
CA ASP A 475 -10.65 24.97 -43.70
C ASP A 475 -11.88 25.88 -43.57
N ASN A 476 -13.06 25.30 -43.29
CA ASN A 476 -14.23 26.08 -42.92
C ASN A 476 -14.02 26.88 -41.62
N ALA A 477 -14.75 27.99 -41.51
CA ALA A 477 -14.75 28.80 -40.31
C ALA A 477 -15.29 28.02 -39.09
N PRO A 478 -14.81 28.32 -37.87
CA PRO A 478 -15.43 27.84 -36.63
C PRO A 478 -16.94 28.10 -36.60
N PHE A 479 -17.71 27.14 -36.12
CA PHE A 479 -19.16 27.27 -35.99
C PHE A 479 -19.66 26.80 -34.62
N GLU A 480 -20.76 27.37 -34.15
CA GLU A 480 -21.30 27.06 -32.83
C GLU A 480 -22.02 25.71 -32.82
N ILE A 481 -21.86 24.96 -31.73
CA ILE A 481 -22.52 23.67 -31.48
C ILE A 481 -23.21 23.69 -30.12
N THR A 482 -24.29 22.92 -29.95
CA THR A 482 -25.03 22.85 -28.68
C THR A 482 -24.24 22.15 -27.59
N MET A 483 -23.65 21.00 -27.91
CA MET A 483 -22.81 20.24 -27.00
C MET A 483 -22.01 19.21 -27.79
N GLN A 484 -20.98 18.66 -27.18
CA GLN A 484 -20.25 17.51 -27.69
C GLN A 484 -19.83 16.59 -26.53
N GLY A 485 -19.25 15.43 -26.87
CA GLY A 485 -18.58 14.61 -25.87
C GLY A 485 -17.32 15.29 -25.33
N LEU A 486 -16.93 14.96 -24.11
CA LEU A 486 -15.75 15.57 -23.45
C LEU A 486 -14.45 14.78 -23.67
N GLY A 487 -14.35 14.06 -24.79
CA GLY A 487 -13.14 13.33 -25.17
C GLY A 487 -12.01 14.23 -25.68
N LEU A 488 -12.33 15.43 -26.18
CA LEU A 488 -11.34 16.46 -26.52
C LEU A 488 -11.99 17.85 -26.51
N PHE A 489 -11.41 18.79 -25.75
CA PHE A 489 -11.85 20.19 -25.71
C PHE A 489 -10.74 21.11 -25.21
N ALA A 490 -10.77 22.37 -25.61
CA ALA A 490 -9.82 23.38 -25.17
C ALA A 490 -10.51 24.70 -24.79
N CYS A 491 -9.99 25.37 -23.78
CA CYS A 491 -10.33 26.76 -23.47
C CYS A 491 -9.13 27.44 -22.80
N ARG A 492 -9.22 28.75 -22.57
CA ARG A 492 -8.29 29.41 -21.65
C ARG A 492 -8.51 28.87 -20.25
N ARG A 493 -7.43 28.69 -19.49
CA ARG A 493 -7.50 28.19 -18.11
C ARG A 493 -8.45 29.04 -17.25
N ALA A 494 -8.36 30.36 -17.38
CA ALA A 494 -9.21 31.31 -16.66
C ALA A 494 -10.70 31.31 -17.09
N ALA A 495 -11.03 30.73 -18.25
CA ALA A 495 -12.40 30.63 -18.73
C ALA A 495 -13.12 29.37 -18.21
N TRP A 496 -12.39 28.41 -17.63
CA TRP A 496 -12.95 27.16 -17.15
C TRP A 496 -13.84 27.36 -15.92
N PRO A 497 -15.12 26.94 -15.93
CA PRO A 497 -16.03 27.23 -14.84
C PRO A 497 -16.09 26.17 -13.74
N GLY A 498 -15.45 25.01 -13.92
CA GLY A 498 -15.49 23.88 -13.00
C GLY A 498 -16.75 23.02 -13.10
N PHE A 499 -16.64 21.74 -12.75
CA PHE A 499 -17.78 20.88 -12.49
C PHE A 499 -18.41 21.16 -11.12
N ASN A 500 -19.58 20.57 -10.87
CA ASN A 500 -20.15 20.62 -9.53
C ASN A 500 -19.33 19.68 -8.62
N PRO A 501 -18.87 20.11 -7.43
CA PRO A 501 -18.08 19.27 -6.52
C PRO A 501 -18.78 17.99 -6.05
N ALA A 502 -20.11 17.94 -6.13
CA ALA A 502 -20.91 16.77 -5.77
C ALA A 502 -21.04 15.73 -6.91
N PHE A 503 -20.48 16.00 -8.09
CA PHE A 503 -20.41 15.02 -9.18
C PHE A 503 -19.45 13.88 -8.80
N ARG A 504 -19.85 12.64 -9.11
CA ARG A 504 -19.01 11.45 -8.88
C ARG A 504 -19.25 10.40 -9.96
N GLY A 505 -18.34 9.46 -10.12
CA GLY A 505 -18.50 8.37 -11.07
C GLY A 505 -18.57 8.86 -12.53
N PHE A 506 -19.45 8.27 -13.34
CA PHE A 506 -19.50 8.51 -14.79
C PHE A 506 -20.86 9.04 -15.27
N GLY A 507 -20.84 10.14 -16.02
CA GLY A 507 -21.98 10.68 -16.76
C GLY A 507 -22.56 11.95 -16.12
N GLY A 508 -23.05 12.89 -16.94
CA GLY A 508 -23.73 14.12 -16.51
C GLY A 508 -22.95 15.42 -16.82
N GLU A 509 -21.68 15.28 -17.14
CA GLU A 509 -20.75 16.35 -17.52
C GLU A 509 -20.98 16.92 -18.94
N GLU A 510 -21.35 16.08 -19.89
CA GLU A 510 -21.62 16.46 -21.28
C GLU A 510 -22.91 17.30 -21.36
N GLY A 511 -22.89 18.38 -22.15
CA GLY A 511 -23.97 19.38 -22.17
C GLY A 511 -23.98 20.31 -20.95
N TYR A 512 -23.73 19.79 -19.74
CA TYR A 512 -23.69 20.58 -18.51
C TYR A 512 -22.61 21.67 -18.55
N ILE A 513 -21.36 21.29 -18.81
CA ILE A 513 -20.26 22.26 -18.84
C ILE A 513 -20.37 23.26 -20.00
N HIS A 514 -20.95 22.80 -21.11
CA HIS A 514 -21.19 23.61 -22.30
C HIS A 514 -22.14 24.75 -21.98
N GLU A 515 -23.19 24.46 -21.20
CA GLU A 515 -24.12 25.48 -20.74
C GLU A 515 -23.50 26.42 -19.71
N LYS A 516 -22.66 25.93 -18.78
CA LYS A 516 -21.94 26.82 -17.84
C LYS A 516 -21.08 27.85 -18.56
N ILE A 517 -20.40 27.44 -19.63
CA ILE A 517 -19.62 28.36 -20.48
C ILE A 517 -20.53 29.43 -21.10
N ARG A 518 -21.70 29.03 -21.64
CA ARG A 518 -22.68 29.97 -22.19
C ARG A 518 -23.22 30.95 -21.16
N GLN A 519 -23.60 30.46 -19.99
CA GLN A 519 -24.10 31.30 -18.89
C GLN A 519 -23.06 32.33 -18.41
N ARG A 520 -21.76 32.06 -18.61
CA ARG A 520 -20.66 32.99 -18.34
C ARG A 520 -20.22 33.84 -19.54
N GLY A 521 -21.01 33.84 -20.62
CA GLY A 521 -20.81 34.68 -21.80
C GLY A 521 -19.78 34.15 -22.79
N GLY A 522 -19.34 32.90 -22.68
CA GLY A 522 -18.55 32.21 -23.70
C GLY A 522 -19.43 31.49 -24.73
N ARG A 523 -18.85 31.08 -25.84
CA ARG A 523 -19.51 30.24 -26.87
C ARG A 523 -18.92 28.83 -26.85
N VAL A 524 -19.65 27.90 -27.45
CA VAL A 524 -19.18 26.53 -27.65
C VAL A 524 -18.99 26.30 -29.14
N LEU A 525 -17.73 26.20 -29.57
CA LEU A 525 -17.39 26.19 -30.99
C LEU A 525 -16.78 24.86 -31.42
N CYS A 526 -17.22 24.37 -32.58
CA CYS A 526 -16.54 23.33 -33.33
C CYS A 526 -15.55 23.98 -34.31
N LEU A 527 -14.28 23.60 -34.20
CA LEU A 527 -13.16 23.94 -35.08
C LEU A 527 -13.00 22.81 -36.11
N PRO A 528 -13.36 22.99 -37.39
CA PRO A 528 -13.35 21.90 -38.38
C PRO A 528 -11.98 21.21 -38.57
N PHE A 529 -10.89 21.94 -38.33
CA PHE A 529 -9.52 21.44 -38.42
C PHE A 529 -9.07 20.61 -37.22
N LEU A 530 -9.69 20.75 -36.05
CA LEU A 530 -9.30 20.09 -34.80
C LEU A 530 -9.84 18.65 -34.77
N ARG A 531 -9.50 17.86 -35.78
CA ARG A 531 -10.01 16.49 -35.92
C ARG A 531 -9.27 15.54 -35.00
N TRP A 532 -10.03 14.67 -34.35
CA TRP A 532 -9.50 13.72 -33.39
C TRP A 532 -10.20 12.38 -33.49
N MET A 533 -9.50 11.31 -33.16
CA MET A 533 -10.01 9.95 -33.13
C MET A 533 -9.95 9.42 -31.71
N HIS A 534 -10.93 8.63 -31.30
CA HIS A 534 -11.07 8.12 -29.94
C HIS A 534 -11.28 6.61 -29.94
N ARG A 535 -10.52 5.88 -29.11
CA ARG A 535 -10.70 4.43 -28.94
C ARG A 535 -11.89 4.13 -28.02
N PHE A 536 -13.04 3.83 -28.59
CA PHE A 536 -14.23 3.43 -27.82
C PHE A 536 -14.17 1.97 -27.33
N ASN A 537 -13.64 1.05 -28.15
CA ASN A 537 -13.62 -0.36 -27.81
C ASN A 537 -12.61 -0.67 -26.70
N ARG A 538 -13.04 -1.41 -25.68
CA ARG A 538 -12.19 -1.85 -24.56
C ARG A 538 -12.30 -3.37 -24.39
N PRO A 539 -11.41 -4.15 -25.04
CA PRO A 539 -11.48 -5.61 -25.02
C PRO A 539 -11.43 -6.24 -23.63
N MET A 540 -10.82 -5.56 -22.66
CA MET A 540 -10.69 -5.99 -21.27
C MET A 540 -11.82 -5.45 -20.36
N GLY A 541 -12.82 -4.77 -20.93
CA GLY A 541 -13.87 -4.07 -20.18
C GLY A 541 -13.44 -2.70 -19.66
N VAL A 542 -14.33 -2.04 -18.93
CA VAL A 542 -14.04 -0.79 -18.23
C VAL A 542 -13.42 -1.11 -16.86
N PRO A 543 -12.28 -0.50 -16.49
CA PRO A 543 -11.58 -0.81 -15.24
C PRO A 543 -12.22 -0.15 -14.00
N TYR A 544 -13.17 0.76 -14.19
CA TYR A 544 -13.84 1.53 -13.13
C TYR A 544 -15.33 1.16 -12.99
N PRO A 545 -15.93 1.36 -11.81
CA PRO A 545 -17.37 1.17 -11.62
C PRO A 545 -18.20 2.11 -12.50
N ASN A 546 -19.20 1.56 -13.20
CA ASN A 546 -20.18 2.34 -13.96
C ASN A 546 -21.57 2.06 -13.41
N ARG A 547 -22.01 2.93 -12.49
CA ARG A 547 -23.23 2.80 -11.69
C ARG A 547 -24.32 3.71 -12.23
N TRP A 548 -25.57 3.24 -12.20
CA TRP A 548 -26.71 4.04 -12.65
C TRP A 548 -26.98 5.20 -11.70
N GLU A 549 -26.76 4.97 -10.42
CA GLU A 549 -26.94 5.88 -9.30
C GLU A 549 -26.11 7.15 -9.46
N ASP A 550 -24.84 6.99 -9.82
CA ASP A 550 -23.91 8.12 -10.02
C ASP A 550 -24.35 8.98 -11.22
N ARG A 551 -24.79 8.33 -12.30
CA ARG A 551 -25.25 9.02 -13.50
C ARG A 551 -26.53 9.81 -13.27
N ILE A 552 -27.52 9.20 -12.62
CA ILE A 552 -28.78 9.85 -12.27
C ILE A 552 -28.50 11.05 -11.36
N ARG A 553 -27.70 10.84 -10.30
CA ARG A 553 -27.29 11.90 -9.38
C ARG A 553 -26.69 13.10 -10.11
N ASN A 554 -25.69 12.87 -10.96
CA ASN A 554 -24.99 13.96 -11.66
C ASN A 554 -25.94 14.74 -12.59
N TYR A 555 -26.81 14.06 -13.34
CA TYR A 555 -27.81 14.75 -14.16
C TYR A 555 -28.78 15.58 -13.31
N PHE A 556 -29.25 15.08 -12.18
CA PHE A 556 -30.12 15.82 -11.27
C PHE A 556 -29.43 17.07 -10.71
N ILE A 557 -28.21 16.93 -10.20
CA ILE A 557 -27.45 18.04 -9.64
C ILE A 557 -27.14 19.06 -10.74
N GLY A 558 -26.65 18.61 -11.89
CA GLY A 558 -26.27 19.48 -13.00
C GLY A 558 -27.46 20.24 -13.57
N PHE A 559 -28.60 19.58 -13.78
CA PHE A 559 -29.81 20.25 -14.28
C PHE A 559 -30.34 21.26 -13.27
N ARG A 560 -30.35 20.92 -11.97
CA ARG A 560 -30.75 21.87 -10.91
C ARG A 560 -29.84 23.09 -10.84
N GLU A 561 -28.52 22.90 -10.90
CA GLU A 561 -27.56 24.01 -10.91
C GLU A 561 -27.75 24.93 -12.12
N LEU A 562 -28.03 24.36 -13.30
CA LEU A 562 -28.28 25.12 -14.52
C LEU A 562 -29.68 25.76 -14.60
N GLY A 563 -30.58 25.42 -13.67
CA GLY A 563 -31.98 25.84 -13.72
C GLY A 563 -32.80 25.14 -14.80
N TRP A 564 -32.40 23.94 -15.24
CA TRP A 564 -33.12 23.10 -16.19
C TRP A 564 -34.14 22.18 -15.50
N ASP A 565 -35.18 21.80 -16.25
CA ASP A 565 -36.22 20.87 -15.77
C ASP A 565 -35.66 19.45 -15.59
N THR A 566 -35.80 18.87 -14.39
CA THR A 566 -35.36 17.51 -14.08
C THR A 566 -36.37 16.43 -14.48
N ALA A 567 -37.61 16.77 -14.85
CA ALA A 567 -38.62 15.78 -15.25
C ALA A 567 -38.19 14.89 -16.43
N PRO A 568 -37.49 15.38 -17.47
CA PRO A 568 -36.93 14.53 -18.52
C PRO A 568 -35.91 13.50 -18.02
N VAL A 569 -35.13 13.81 -16.98
CA VAL A 569 -34.18 12.87 -16.36
C VAL A 569 -34.97 11.69 -15.76
N VAL A 570 -35.98 12.00 -14.94
CA VAL A 570 -36.87 11.00 -14.32
C VAL A 570 -37.53 10.12 -15.38
N ALA A 571 -38.16 10.74 -16.37
CA ALA A 571 -38.86 10.04 -17.44
C ALA A 571 -37.93 9.07 -18.17
N HIS A 572 -36.72 9.50 -18.51
CA HIS A 572 -35.75 8.64 -19.20
C HIS A 572 -35.32 7.45 -18.35
N PHE A 573 -34.91 7.66 -17.10
CA PHE A 573 -34.43 6.55 -16.27
C PHE A 573 -35.53 5.58 -15.86
N LYS A 574 -36.80 6.00 -15.79
CA LYS A 574 -37.95 5.09 -15.70
C LYS A 574 -38.02 4.13 -16.89
N THR A 575 -37.74 4.61 -18.11
CA THR A 575 -37.72 3.75 -19.30
C THR A 575 -36.54 2.78 -19.32
N VAL A 576 -35.40 3.16 -18.73
CA VAL A 576 -34.16 2.36 -18.75
C VAL A 576 -34.15 1.30 -17.64
N LEU A 577 -34.59 1.64 -16.43
CA LEU A 577 -34.49 0.77 -15.24
C LEU A 577 -35.81 0.08 -14.87
N GLY A 578 -36.93 0.53 -15.45
CA GLY A 578 -38.27 0.19 -14.97
C GLY A 578 -38.74 1.16 -13.89
N GLU A 579 -40.06 1.36 -13.83
CA GLU A 579 -40.70 2.40 -13.00
C GLU A 579 -40.38 2.26 -11.51
N GLU A 580 -40.60 1.08 -10.92
CA GLU A 580 -40.39 0.82 -9.49
C GLU A 580 -38.91 0.92 -9.05
N ALA A 581 -37.97 0.56 -9.93
CA ALA A 581 -36.54 0.65 -9.64
C ALA A 581 -36.03 2.08 -9.74
N ALA A 582 -36.49 2.83 -10.76
CA ALA A 582 -36.15 4.24 -10.93
C ALA A 582 -36.74 5.12 -9.81
N GLU A 583 -37.99 4.91 -9.42
CA GLU A 583 -38.64 5.70 -8.36
C GLU A 583 -37.92 5.57 -7.03
N ARG A 584 -37.67 4.33 -6.57
CA ARG A 584 -36.93 4.10 -5.33
C ARG A 584 -35.56 4.77 -5.30
N LEU A 585 -34.83 4.71 -6.41
CA LEU A 585 -33.51 5.30 -6.50
C LEU A 585 -33.57 6.83 -6.50
N ILE A 586 -34.55 7.41 -7.19
CA ILE A 586 -34.75 8.86 -7.25
C ILE A 586 -35.20 9.40 -5.90
N GLU A 587 -36.15 8.74 -5.22
CA GLU A 587 -36.60 9.11 -3.86
C GLU A 587 -35.43 9.13 -2.87
N GLN A 588 -34.61 8.08 -2.87
CA GLN A 588 -33.41 8.03 -2.01
C GLN A 588 -32.43 9.16 -2.30
N LEU A 589 -32.20 9.49 -3.57
CA LEU A 589 -31.33 10.60 -3.96
C LEU A 589 -31.90 11.96 -3.57
N GLU A 590 -33.22 12.16 -3.68
CA GLU A 590 -33.87 13.40 -3.27
C GLU A 590 -33.83 13.60 -1.76
N GLU A 591 -34.00 12.53 -0.97
CA GLU A 591 -33.81 12.57 0.48
C GLU A 591 -32.36 12.93 0.86
N GLU A 592 -31.37 12.30 0.21
CA GLU A 592 -29.95 12.61 0.42
C GLU A 592 -29.60 14.07 0.08
N LEU A 593 -30.16 14.58 -1.03
CA LEU A 593 -29.97 15.98 -1.45
C LEU A 593 -30.72 16.96 -0.55
N ALA A 594 -31.89 16.60 -0.01
CA ALA A 594 -32.63 17.43 0.94
C ALA A 594 -31.94 17.54 2.30
N LEU A 595 -31.27 16.47 2.74
CA LEU A 595 -30.47 16.46 3.97
C LEU A 595 -29.20 17.32 3.83
N SER A 596 -28.55 17.29 2.67
CA SER A 596 -27.36 18.12 2.40
C SER A 596 -27.68 19.59 2.11
N GLY A 597 -28.88 19.91 1.61
CA GLY A 597 -29.35 21.28 1.38
C GLY A 597 -29.69 22.08 2.65
N LYS A 598 -29.99 21.41 3.77
CA LYS A 598 -30.29 22.08 5.07
C LYS A 598 -29.06 22.65 5.79
N THR A 599 -27.86 22.30 5.34
CA THR A 599 -26.58 22.82 5.85
C THR A 599 -25.96 23.91 4.97
N ALA A 600 -26.54 24.22 3.80
CA ALA A 600 -25.90 25.07 2.78
C ALA A 600 -26.74 26.27 2.29
N GLY A 601 -27.99 26.41 2.73
CA GLY A 601 -28.85 27.50 2.31
C GLY A 601 -28.69 28.74 3.19
N ASP A 602 -27.75 29.63 2.85
CA ASP A 602 -27.98 31.09 2.93
C ASP A 602 -26.85 31.95 2.30
N ASP A 603 -25.64 31.41 2.04
CA ASP A 603 -24.50 32.28 1.65
C ASP A 603 -24.17 32.38 0.14
N GLN A 604 -24.84 31.66 -0.75
CA GLN A 604 -24.37 31.55 -2.16
C GLN A 604 -24.78 32.70 -3.10
N ARG A 605 -25.48 33.74 -2.64
CA ARG A 605 -26.00 34.81 -3.54
C ARG A 605 -25.15 36.09 -3.63
N ALA A 606 -24.00 36.20 -2.96
CA ALA A 606 -23.24 37.45 -2.90
C ALA A 606 -21.83 37.44 -3.55
N VAL A 607 -21.39 36.37 -4.21
CA VAL A 607 -19.97 36.21 -4.64
C VAL A 607 -19.71 36.54 -6.12
N LEU A 608 -20.67 37.14 -6.83
CA LEU A 608 -20.46 37.66 -8.19
C LEU A 608 -20.10 39.15 -8.13
N GLU A 609 -18.85 39.46 -7.78
CA GLU A 609 -18.10 40.68 -8.14
C GLU A 609 -16.97 40.91 -7.13
N ARG A 610 -15.78 40.36 -7.39
CA ARG A 610 -14.47 40.92 -6.98
C ARG A 610 -13.35 40.07 -7.60
N THR A 611 -12.48 40.74 -8.35
CA THR A 611 -11.28 40.19 -9.00
C THR A 611 -10.28 39.71 -7.93
N PRO A 612 -9.64 38.53 -8.06
CA PRO A 612 -8.62 38.11 -7.09
C PRO A 612 -7.29 38.82 -7.37
N ALA A 613 -6.72 39.43 -6.33
CA ALA A 613 -5.32 39.81 -6.30
C ALA A 613 -4.42 38.56 -6.14
N GLU A 614 -3.19 38.62 -6.68
CA GLU A 614 -2.22 37.52 -6.65
C GLU A 614 -1.84 37.09 -5.22
N PRO A 615 -1.68 35.78 -4.93
CA PRO A 615 -1.25 35.31 -3.62
C PRO A 615 0.27 35.43 -3.46
N HIS A 616 0.71 35.94 -2.30
CA HIS A 616 2.10 36.08 -1.91
C HIS A 616 2.77 34.73 -1.59
N ALA A 617 4.07 34.66 -1.83
CA ALA A 617 4.92 33.45 -1.81
C ALA A 617 5.18 32.79 -0.42
N SER A 618 4.44 33.12 0.64
CA SER A 618 4.70 32.62 2.01
C SER A 618 3.71 31.57 2.55
N ASP A 619 2.75 31.09 1.75
CA ASP A 619 1.68 30.19 2.22
C ASP A 619 1.89 28.68 1.94
N ALA A 620 3.11 28.29 1.57
CA ALA A 620 3.47 26.89 1.31
C ALA A 620 3.91 26.18 2.60
N MET A 621 2.98 25.51 3.28
CA MET A 621 3.31 24.41 4.20
C MET A 621 3.77 23.18 3.39
N PRO A 622 4.82 22.45 3.82
CA PRO A 622 5.25 21.20 3.18
C PRO A 622 4.12 20.18 3.17
N ALA A 623 3.88 19.50 2.05
CA ALA A 623 2.65 18.74 1.81
C ALA A 623 2.60 17.33 2.46
N ASP A 624 3.69 16.86 3.10
CA ASP A 624 3.84 15.43 3.40
C ASP A 624 3.84 15.06 4.90
N ASP A 625 3.86 16.04 5.82
CA ASP A 625 3.76 15.78 7.26
C ASP A 625 2.57 16.50 7.89
N LEU A 626 1.49 15.75 8.16
CA LEU A 626 0.30 16.26 8.87
C LEU A 626 0.55 16.56 10.36
N PHE A 627 1.73 16.21 10.89
CA PHE A 627 2.22 16.64 12.19
C PHE A 627 3.25 17.77 12.10
N ALA A 628 3.52 18.30 10.89
CA ALA A 628 4.36 19.48 10.73
C ALA A 628 3.73 20.66 11.48
N SER A 629 4.59 21.58 11.93
CA SER A 629 4.12 22.79 12.59
C SER A 629 3.24 23.59 11.63
N ALA A 630 1.98 23.84 11.99
CA ALA A 630 1.08 24.78 11.32
C ALA A 630 1.50 26.24 11.54
N TRP A 631 2.50 26.45 12.39
CA TRP A 631 3.06 27.76 12.71
C TRP A 631 4.44 27.92 12.10
N ASP A 632 4.60 28.97 11.29
CA ASP A 632 5.91 29.59 11.08
C ASP A 632 6.22 30.57 12.22
N ASP A 633 7.49 30.98 12.36
CA ASP A 633 7.94 31.85 13.46
C ASP A 633 7.17 33.18 13.54
N SER A 634 6.77 33.72 12.39
CA SER A 634 6.04 34.99 12.31
C SER A 634 4.60 34.82 12.77
N ALA A 635 3.91 33.79 12.27
CA ALA A 635 2.54 33.47 12.65
C ALA A 635 2.42 33.11 14.14
N LEU A 636 3.36 32.32 14.67
CA LEU A 636 3.39 31.97 16.09
C LEU A 636 3.59 33.21 16.97
N ALA A 637 4.49 34.11 16.58
CA ALA A 637 4.70 35.37 17.28
C ALA A 637 3.46 36.27 17.25
N GLN A 638 2.74 36.31 16.13
CA GLN A 638 1.47 37.02 16.00
C GLN A 638 0.39 36.41 16.91
N GLN A 639 0.27 35.07 16.94
CA GLN A 639 -0.68 34.38 17.79
C GLN A 639 -0.40 34.62 19.28
N ARG A 640 0.86 34.55 19.71
CA ARG A 640 1.29 34.87 21.09
C ARG A 640 0.94 36.31 21.47
N LYS A 641 1.17 37.26 20.56
CA LYS A 641 0.83 38.67 20.77
C LYS A 641 -0.68 38.88 20.90
N LEU A 642 -1.47 38.23 20.04
CA LEU A 642 -2.93 38.29 20.09
C LEU A 642 -3.45 37.70 21.42
N LEU A 643 -2.98 36.51 21.78
CA LEU A 643 -3.32 35.84 23.03
C LEU A 643 -2.99 36.70 24.26
N ALA A 644 -1.81 37.33 24.30
CA ALA A 644 -1.41 38.23 25.39
C ALA A 644 -2.34 39.44 25.53
N ARG A 645 -2.80 40.02 24.42
CA ARG A 645 -3.76 41.13 24.44
C ARG A 645 -5.12 40.67 24.96
N VAL A 646 -5.62 39.54 24.46
CA VAL A 646 -6.91 38.96 24.87
C VAL A 646 -6.91 38.64 26.36
N VAL A 647 -5.87 37.98 26.86
CA VAL A 647 -5.74 37.63 28.29
C VAL A 647 -5.61 38.88 29.16
N ALA A 648 -4.80 39.87 28.76
CA ALA A 648 -4.68 41.11 29.52
C ALA A 648 -6.01 41.87 29.65
N VAL A 649 -6.82 41.89 28.59
CA VAL A 649 -8.15 42.50 28.64
C VAL A 649 -9.11 41.66 29.48
N ALA A 650 -9.06 40.33 29.41
CA ALA A 650 -9.88 39.47 30.26
C ALA A 650 -9.58 39.66 31.76
N GLU A 651 -8.29 39.77 32.12
CA GLU A 651 -7.86 40.04 33.50
C GLU A 651 -8.41 41.39 34.03
N GLN A 652 -8.47 42.43 33.18
CA GLN A 652 -9.04 43.74 33.55
C GLN A 652 -10.53 43.67 33.91
N HIS A 653 -11.26 42.71 33.34
CA HIS A 653 -12.70 42.51 33.54
C HIS A 653 -13.01 41.30 34.44
N GLU A 654 -12.02 40.83 35.18
CA GLU A 654 -12.15 39.71 36.14
C GLU A 654 -12.70 38.42 35.48
N LEU A 655 -12.35 38.19 34.20
CA LEU A 655 -12.74 36.99 33.45
C LEU A 655 -11.61 35.96 33.46
N ALA A 656 -11.90 34.77 33.98
CA ALA A 656 -10.97 33.64 34.02
C ALA A 656 -11.04 32.85 32.71
N LEU A 657 -10.05 33.05 31.82
CA LEU A 657 -9.94 32.29 30.57
C LEU A 657 -9.29 30.92 30.82
N TYR A 658 -10.04 29.85 30.60
CA TYR A 658 -9.58 28.48 30.76
C TYR A 658 -9.01 27.92 29.45
N LEU A 659 -7.88 27.23 29.50
CA LEU A 659 -7.37 26.42 28.40
C LEU A 659 -8.37 25.29 28.11
N TYR A 660 -8.75 25.13 26.85
CA TYR A 660 -9.77 24.16 26.45
C TYR A 660 -9.39 23.44 25.15
N TRP A 661 -10.08 22.33 24.83
CA TRP A 661 -9.86 21.54 23.60
C TRP A 661 -8.39 21.22 23.25
N GLY A 662 -7.98 21.45 21.99
CA GLY A 662 -6.65 21.13 21.48
C GLY A 662 -5.56 21.92 22.18
N THR A 663 -5.89 23.14 22.63
CA THR A 663 -5.02 24.01 23.42
C THR A 663 -4.71 23.41 24.80
N LEU A 664 -5.71 22.86 25.51
CA LEU A 664 -5.46 22.15 26.76
C LEU A 664 -4.60 20.89 26.55
N LEU A 665 -4.87 20.13 25.49
CA LEU A 665 -4.10 18.93 25.15
C LEU A 665 -2.64 19.28 24.85
N GLY A 666 -2.38 20.32 24.07
CA GLY A 666 -1.02 20.83 23.81
C GLY A 666 -0.33 21.27 25.09
N HIS A 667 -1.03 22.08 25.91
CA HIS A 667 -0.49 22.56 27.18
C HIS A 667 -0.05 21.42 28.09
N VAL A 668 -0.86 20.35 28.22
CA VAL A 668 -0.56 19.19 29.09
C VAL A 668 0.46 18.24 28.47
N ARG A 669 0.39 17.99 27.16
CA ARG A 669 1.21 16.96 26.51
C ARG A 669 2.56 17.48 26.02
N GLU A 670 2.58 18.61 25.32
CA GLU A 670 3.76 19.19 24.67
C GLU A 670 4.35 20.38 25.45
N GLY A 671 3.55 21.04 26.29
CA GLY A 671 3.99 22.21 27.08
C GLY A 671 3.76 23.56 26.40
N GLY A 672 2.98 23.56 25.32
CA GLY A 672 2.64 24.74 24.54
C GLY A 672 1.57 24.42 23.51
N ILE A 673 1.42 25.24 22.48
CA ILE A 673 0.51 24.96 21.37
C ILE A 673 0.96 23.65 20.67
N LEU A 674 0.00 22.79 20.31
CA LEU A 674 0.29 21.60 19.49
C LEU A 674 0.87 22.07 18.15
N PRO A 675 2.02 21.53 17.68
CA PRO A 675 2.67 22.06 16.48
C PRO A 675 1.73 22.12 15.27
N TRP A 676 0.94 21.08 15.03
CA TRP A 676 0.04 20.94 13.88
C TRP A 676 -1.38 21.47 14.11
N ASP A 677 -1.66 22.08 15.26
CA ASP A 677 -2.95 22.67 15.59
C ASP A 677 -2.88 24.16 15.29
N ASP A 678 -3.77 24.69 14.46
CA ASP A 678 -3.61 25.99 13.81
C ASP A 678 -4.44 27.13 14.41
N ASP A 679 -4.94 26.94 15.63
CA ASP A 679 -5.70 27.91 16.42
C ASP A 679 -5.46 27.78 17.94
N VAL A 680 -6.15 28.62 18.72
CA VAL A 680 -6.15 28.58 20.20
C VAL A 680 -7.58 28.66 20.72
N ASP A 681 -7.94 27.69 21.56
CA ASP A 681 -9.25 27.52 22.17
C ASP A 681 -9.22 27.83 23.66
N LEU A 682 -10.06 28.76 24.10
CA LEU A 682 -10.26 29.14 25.49
C LEU A 682 -11.74 29.00 25.89
N ALA A 683 -12.00 28.97 27.19
CA ALA A 683 -13.36 28.89 27.72
C ALA A 683 -13.62 29.87 28.86
N LEU A 684 -14.88 30.32 28.97
CA LEU A 684 -15.45 31.06 30.09
C LEU A 684 -16.63 30.27 30.67
N PHE A 685 -16.71 30.22 32.00
CA PHE A 685 -17.79 29.53 32.71
C PHE A 685 -18.57 30.54 33.56
N ASP A 686 -19.88 30.65 33.29
CA ASP A 686 -20.81 31.60 33.90
C ASP A 686 -20.25 33.03 34.02
N PRO A 687 -19.75 33.64 32.93
CA PRO A 687 -19.28 35.02 33.00
C PRO A 687 -20.47 35.94 33.32
N ALA A 688 -20.26 36.89 34.24
CA ALA A 688 -21.24 37.94 34.49
C ALA A 688 -21.49 38.73 33.20
N ALA A 689 -22.76 38.96 32.86
CA ALA A 689 -23.15 39.50 31.54
C ALA A 689 -22.57 40.91 31.30
N ASP A 690 -22.48 41.73 32.35
CA ASP A 690 -21.87 43.05 32.34
C ASP A 690 -20.34 43.00 32.16
N HIS A 691 -19.66 42.05 32.82
CA HIS A 691 -18.22 41.83 32.63
C HIS A 691 -17.91 41.35 31.21
N LEU A 692 -18.70 40.43 30.66
CA LEU A 692 -18.54 39.95 29.29
C LEU A 692 -18.80 41.06 28.26
N ALA A 693 -19.79 41.92 28.50
CA ALA A 693 -20.05 43.08 27.64
C ALA A 693 -18.90 44.11 27.71
N ALA A 694 -18.37 44.39 28.90
CA ALA A 694 -17.24 45.29 29.09
C ALA A 694 -15.95 44.75 28.47
N PHE A 695 -15.71 43.44 28.55
CA PHE A 695 -14.63 42.74 27.87
C PHE A 695 -14.71 42.93 26.36
N ARG A 696 -15.87 42.67 25.76
CA ARG A 696 -16.08 42.84 24.31
C ARG A 696 -15.81 44.27 23.86
N ALA A 697 -16.35 45.25 24.58
CA ALA A 697 -16.12 46.66 24.28
C ALA A 697 -14.62 47.04 24.38
N SER A 698 -13.89 46.43 25.31
CA SER A 698 -12.45 46.71 25.50
C SER A 698 -11.59 46.04 24.44
N ILE A 699 -11.96 44.84 23.97
CA ILE A 699 -11.31 44.17 22.83
C ILE A 699 -11.46 45.02 21.56
N GLU A 700 -12.67 45.52 21.29
CA GLU A 700 -12.92 46.41 20.15
C GLU A 700 -12.18 47.75 20.29
N ALA A 701 -12.12 48.31 21.50
CA ALA A 701 -11.35 49.53 21.78
C ALA A 701 -9.83 49.35 21.62
N ASP A 702 -9.32 48.13 21.84
CA ASP A 702 -7.93 47.75 21.57
C ASP A 702 -7.65 47.53 20.07
N GLY A 703 -8.66 47.72 19.20
CA GLY A 703 -8.55 47.61 17.74
C GLY A 703 -8.62 46.18 17.21
N LEU A 704 -9.00 45.21 18.05
CA LEU A 704 -9.32 43.85 17.63
C LEU A 704 -10.78 43.76 17.18
N GLN A 705 -11.12 42.69 16.46
CA GLN A 705 -12.49 42.41 16.04
C GLN A 705 -13.01 41.12 16.65
N ILE A 706 -14.33 41.09 16.87
CA ILE A 706 -15.04 39.96 17.44
C ILE A 706 -16.03 39.44 16.39
N PHE A 707 -15.90 38.16 16.06
CA PHE A 707 -16.98 37.42 15.40
C PHE A 707 -17.78 36.69 16.47
N ASP A 708 -19.09 36.95 16.52
CA ASP A 708 -19.98 36.42 17.55
C ASP A 708 -20.91 35.36 16.94
N LYS A 709 -20.84 34.13 17.47
CA LYS A 709 -21.80 33.08 17.18
C LYS A 709 -22.74 32.87 18.37
N SER A 710 -23.76 33.72 18.46
CA SER A 710 -24.78 33.72 19.52
C SER A 710 -26.08 32.99 19.15
N GLN A 711 -26.11 32.27 18.02
CA GLN A 711 -27.28 31.53 17.56
C GLN A 711 -27.05 30.01 17.64
N GLY A 712 -27.77 29.33 18.54
CA GLY A 712 -27.73 27.87 18.69
C GLY A 712 -27.37 27.39 20.10
N SER A 713 -27.01 26.10 20.22
CA SER A 713 -26.61 25.46 21.49
C SER A 713 -25.14 25.68 21.88
N ASP A 714 -24.31 26.18 20.96
CA ASP A 714 -22.88 26.41 21.17
C ASP A 714 -22.56 27.90 21.04
N VAL A 715 -22.44 28.58 22.18
CA VAL A 715 -22.12 30.02 22.24
C VAL A 715 -20.60 30.19 22.30
N TRP A 716 -20.02 30.85 21.31
CA TRP A 716 -18.59 31.18 21.30
C TRP A 716 -18.32 32.46 20.53
N ILE A 717 -17.16 33.06 20.80
CA ILE A 717 -16.66 34.24 20.11
C ILE A 717 -15.27 33.99 19.54
N LYS A 718 -15.01 34.51 18.35
CA LYS A 718 -13.68 34.56 17.73
C LYS A 718 -13.11 35.95 17.91
N ILE A 719 -11.87 36.07 18.37
CA ILE A 719 -11.16 37.35 18.44
C ILE A 719 -9.96 37.29 17.50
N PHE A 720 -9.83 38.30 16.64
CA PHE A 720 -8.78 38.36 15.63
C PHE A 720 -8.30 39.81 15.41
N ASP A 721 -7.09 39.95 14.89
CA ASP A 721 -6.53 41.25 14.52
C ASP A 721 -6.81 41.55 13.04
N PRO A 722 -7.68 42.53 12.71
CA PRO A 722 -8.01 42.83 11.31
C PRO A 722 -6.81 43.35 10.51
N ALA A 723 -5.72 43.76 11.17
CA ALA A 723 -4.47 44.15 10.52
C ALA A 723 -3.56 42.97 10.19
N SER A 724 -3.95 41.72 10.50
CA SER A 724 -3.18 40.53 10.12
C SER A 724 -2.98 40.46 8.60
N PRO A 725 -1.75 40.13 8.12
CA PRO A 725 -1.47 39.99 6.69
C PRO A 725 -2.15 38.76 6.07
N VAL A 726 -2.59 37.79 6.87
CA VAL A 726 -3.26 36.57 6.39
C VAL A 726 -4.78 36.77 6.46
N GLN A 727 -5.33 37.30 5.37
CA GLN A 727 -6.78 37.49 5.23
C GLN A 727 -7.47 36.21 4.74
N SER A 728 -8.58 35.82 5.38
CA SER A 728 -9.41 34.74 4.86
C SER A 728 -10.18 35.21 3.63
N HIS A 729 -10.12 34.43 2.54
CA HIS A 729 -10.93 34.66 1.35
C HIS A 729 -12.35 34.10 1.46
N TYR A 730 -12.65 33.39 2.56
CA TYR A 730 -13.89 32.63 2.74
C TYR A 730 -14.70 33.09 3.95
N CYS A 731 -14.09 33.80 4.90
CA CYS A 731 -14.72 34.21 6.16
C CYS A 731 -14.49 35.69 6.45
N SER A 732 -15.27 36.24 7.39
CA SER A 732 -15.19 37.65 7.80
C SER A 732 -14.08 37.97 8.81
N TRP A 733 -13.26 36.98 9.18
CA TRP A 733 -12.16 37.10 10.13
C TRP A 733 -10.80 36.82 9.49
N THR A 734 -9.73 37.28 10.15
CA THR A 734 -8.34 37.00 9.76
C THR A 734 -7.76 35.83 10.56
N TRP A 735 -6.70 35.22 10.03
CA TRP A 735 -5.87 34.25 10.76
C TRP A 735 -4.55 34.94 11.16
N PRO A 736 -3.95 34.67 12.33
CA PRO A 736 -4.43 33.76 13.37
C PRO A 736 -5.46 34.42 14.30
N PHE A 737 -6.21 33.60 15.05
CA PHE A 737 -7.31 34.04 15.93
C PHE A 737 -7.34 33.28 17.26
N VAL A 738 -8.18 33.73 18.20
CA VAL A 738 -8.48 33.02 19.47
C VAL A 738 -9.97 32.77 19.56
N ASP A 739 -10.37 31.51 19.78
CA ASP A 739 -11.75 31.13 20.07
C ASP A 739 -12.00 31.10 21.57
N ILE A 740 -13.13 31.66 22.01
CA ILE A 740 -13.58 31.66 23.40
C ILE A 740 -14.99 31.07 23.47
N PHE A 741 -15.09 29.87 24.02
CA PHE A 741 -16.35 29.18 24.28
C PHE A 741 -16.97 29.65 25.58
N ILE A 742 -18.27 29.95 25.58
CA ILE A 742 -18.97 30.48 26.75
C ILE A 742 -19.98 29.45 27.24
N TYR A 743 -19.75 28.93 28.44
CA TYR A 743 -20.58 27.90 29.07
C TYR A 743 -21.35 28.45 30.26
N SER A 744 -22.53 27.85 30.53
CA SER A 744 -23.28 28.10 31.76
C SER A 744 -23.42 26.82 32.61
N THR A 745 -23.25 26.94 33.92
CA THR A 745 -23.38 25.83 34.88
C THR A 745 -24.79 25.71 35.50
N ASP A 746 -25.75 26.54 35.10
CA ASP A 746 -27.08 26.58 35.74
C ASP A 746 -28.02 25.45 35.25
N SER A 747 -28.52 24.65 36.20
CA SER A 747 -28.98 23.27 36.02
C SER A 747 -30.49 23.13 35.77
N ARG A 748 -30.95 23.53 34.58
CA ARG A 748 -32.26 23.07 34.01
C ARG A 748 -32.16 22.54 32.58
N THR A 749 -30.96 22.58 32.02
CA THR A 749 -30.56 22.00 30.74
C THR A 749 -29.30 21.14 30.92
N ALA A 750 -29.06 20.61 32.13
CA ALA A 750 -27.92 19.71 32.39
C ALA A 750 -27.93 18.47 31.48
N ASP A 751 -29.09 18.11 30.90
CA ASP A 751 -29.22 17.05 29.88
C ASP A 751 -28.98 17.54 28.43
N ARG A 752 -28.70 18.82 28.19
CA ARG A 752 -28.51 19.42 26.84
C ARG A 752 -27.44 20.52 26.72
N ALA A 753 -26.75 20.91 27.79
CA ALA A 753 -25.65 21.89 27.75
C ALA A 753 -24.27 21.26 27.45
N TRP A 754 -24.22 19.95 27.18
CA TRP A 754 -22.99 19.21 26.89
C TRP A 754 -23.15 18.27 25.67
N PRO A 755 -23.51 18.76 24.46
CA PRO A 755 -23.70 17.86 23.33
C PRO A 755 -22.41 17.12 22.92
N ALA A 756 -21.23 17.62 23.30
CA ALA A 756 -19.98 16.97 22.95
C ALA A 756 -19.42 16.01 24.01
N LEU A 757 -19.57 16.23 25.34
CA LEU A 757 -18.70 15.49 26.30
C LEU A 757 -19.10 15.25 27.76
N ALA A 758 -20.26 15.71 28.25
CA ALA A 758 -20.72 15.43 29.63
C ALA A 758 -19.62 15.51 30.73
N CYS A 759 -18.82 16.59 30.76
CA CYS A 759 -17.71 16.73 31.70
C CYS A 759 -18.19 17.30 33.05
N PRO A 760 -17.95 16.61 34.19
CA PRO A 760 -18.37 17.12 35.50
C PRO A 760 -17.71 18.45 35.89
N ARG A 761 -18.51 19.35 36.46
CA ARG A 761 -18.08 20.72 36.87
C ARG A 761 -16.87 20.73 37.79
N ASP A 762 -16.77 19.76 38.69
CA ASP A 762 -15.70 19.60 39.68
C ASP A 762 -14.35 19.15 39.09
N LEU A 763 -14.34 18.68 37.84
CA LEU A 763 -13.08 18.45 37.10
C LEU A 763 -12.52 19.76 36.52
N ILE A 764 -13.37 20.77 36.34
CA ILE A 764 -13.03 22.02 35.65
C ILE A 764 -12.84 23.16 36.65
N LEU A 765 -13.81 23.39 37.53
CA LEU A 765 -13.84 24.51 38.46
C LEU A 765 -13.42 24.08 39.88
N PRO A 766 -12.69 24.92 40.63
CA PRO A 766 -12.34 26.32 40.32
C PRO A 766 -11.19 26.47 39.33
N GLY A 767 -10.43 25.40 39.06
CA GLY A 767 -9.28 25.45 38.17
C GLY A 767 -8.05 26.06 38.82
N ARG A 768 -6.94 26.01 38.08
CA ARG A 768 -5.62 26.41 38.56
C ARG A 768 -4.97 27.35 37.57
N ILE A 769 -4.15 28.27 38.07
CA ILE A 769 -3.40 29.18 37.20
C ILE A 769 -2.23 28.40 36.60
N ALA A 770 -2.12 28.44 35.27
CA ALA A 770 -1.03 27.86 34.50
C ALA A 770 -0.40 28.92 33.58
N GLU A 771 0.90 28.78 33.35
CA GLU A 771 1.60 29.55 32.32
C GLU A 771 1.45 28.84 30.98
N PHE A 772 0.94 29.56 29.98
CA PHE A 772 0.78 29.05 28.62
C PHE A 772 1.27 30.11 27.64
N GLU A 773 2.26 29.77 26.82
CA GLU A 773 2.81 30.69 25.80
C GLU A 773 3.23 32.07 26.35
N GLY A 774 3.67 32.12 27.62
CA GLY A 774 4.11 33.35 28.29
C GLY A 774 2.99 34.21 28.91
N VAL A 775 1.75 33.73 28.93
CA VAL A 775 0.61 34.39 29.58
C VAL A 775 0.01 33.54 30.69
N ARG A 776 -0.73 34.16 31.61
CA ARG A 776 -1.40 33.47 32.72
C ARG A 776 -2.83 33.11 32.33
N CYS A 777 -3.06 31.83 32.09
CA CYS A 777 -4.39 31.27 31.84
C CYS A 777 -4.82 30.38 33.00
N TRP A 778 -6.08 29.97 33.00
CA TRP A 778 -6.57 28.94 33.90
C TRP A 778 -6.51 27.58 33.20
N GLU A 779 -6.10 26.53 33.87
CA GLU A 779 -6.34 25.15 33.46
C GLU A 779 -7.46 24.55 34.32
N PRO A 780 -8.18 23.52 33.85
CA PRO A 780 -9.12 22.76 34.66
C PRO A 780 -8.52 22.28 35.99
N GLU A 781 -9.34 22.10 37.02
CA GLU A 781 -8.89 21.59 38.34
C GLU A 781 -8.23 20.20 38.23
N GLN A 782 -8.72 19.38 37.31
CA GLN A 782 -8.24 18.05 37.00
C GLN A 782 -8.01 17.90 35.49
N PRO A 783 -6.95 18.52 34.93
CA PRO A 783 -6.78 18.65 33.48
C PRO A 783 -6.62 17.27 32.80
N LEU A 784 -5.98 16.32 33.50
CA LEU A 784 -5.85 14.94 33.05
C LEU A 784 -7.20 14.23 32.91
N ALA A 785 -8.09 14.38 33.89
CA ALA A 785 -9.40 13.74 33.87
C ALA A 785 -10.31 14.35 32.79
N VAL A 786 -10.19 15.66 32.56
CA VAL A 786 -10.86 16.35 31.45
C VAL A 786 -10.38 15.78 30.10
N LEU A 787 -9.06 15.64 29.91
CA LEU A 787 -8.51 15.07 28.68
C LEU A 787 -8.85 13.58 28.49
N ASP A 788 -8.88 12.80 29.56
CA ASP A 788 -9.28 11.39 29.53
C ASP A 788 -10.74 11.22 29.08
N LEU A 789 -11.61 12.18 29.38
CA LEU A 789 -12.97 12.25 28.84
C LEU A 789 -12.93 12.70 27.37
N CYS A 790 -12.28 13.84 27.07
CA CYS A 790 -12.35 14.53 25.79
C CYS A 790 -11.64 13.82 24.63
N TYR A 791 -10.56 13.11 24.90
CA TYR A 791 -9.68 12.55 23.88
C TYR A 791 -9.33 11.09 24.18
N SER A 792 -10.18 10.16 23.78
CA SER A 792 -9.89 8.72 23.92
C SER A 792 -8.52 8.37 23.34
N GLY A 793 -7.60 7.92 24.19
CA GLY A 793 -6.27 7.46 23.83
C GLY A 793 -5.19 8.54 23.68
N TRP A 794 -5.44 9.78 24.07
CA TRP A 794 -4.48 10.90 23.97
C TRP A 794 -3.12 10.65 24.63
N ARG A 795 -3.08 9.75 25.61
CA ARG A 795 -1.88 9.30 26.34
C ARG A 795 -0.97 8.38 25.54
N HIS A 796 -1.52 7.73 24.53
CA HIS A 796 -0.81 6.74 23.71
C HIS A 796 -0.95 6.97 22.20
N LEU A 797 -1.67 8.02 21.81
CA LEU A 797 -1.94 8.35 20.41
C LEU A 797 -1.95 9.87 20.21
N GLU A 798 -1.25 10.29 19.15
CA GLU A 798 -1.43 11.61 18.55
C GLU A 798 -2.31 11.51 17.33
N LYS A 799 -3.08 12.56 17.11
CA LYS A 799 -4.00 12.69 15.99
C LYS A 799 -3.79 14.08 15.39
N SER A 800 -3.53 14.15 14.09
CA SER A 800 -3.41 15.43 13.39
C SER A 800 -4.77 16.14 13.30
N SER A 801 -4.76 17.46 13.07
CA SER A 801 -6.02 18.18 12.90
C SER A 801 -6.67 17.81 11.56
N GLY A 802 -7.97 17.51 11.61
CA GLY A 802 -8.78 17.19 10.41
C GLY A 802 -9.26 18.42 9.67
N TRP A 803 -9.19 19.58 10.33
CA TRP A 803 -9.58 20.88 9.79
C TRP A 803 -8.35 21.79 9.79
N ASN A 804 -8.26 22.67 8.80
CA ASN A 804 -7.23 23.71 8.71
C ASN A 804 -7.93 25.04 8.78
N HIS A 805 -7.86 25.69 9.94
CA HIS A 805 -8.44 27.00 10.20
C HIS A 805 -7.76 28.13 9.42
N ARG A 806 -6.47 28.00 9.07
CA ARG A 806 -5.80 28.97 8.19
C ARG A 806 -6.43 29.03 6.79
N ARG A 807 -6.95 27.92 6.28
CA ARG A 807 -7.54 27.79 4.93
C ARG A 807 -9.06 27.53 4.95
N GLU A 808 -9.66 27.44 6.12
CA GLU A 808 -11.07 27.13 6.39
C GLU A 808 -11.59 25.93 5.57
N ARG A 809 -10.86 24.82 5.62
CA ARG A 809 -11.21 23.57 4.91
C ARG A 809 -10.67 22.33 5.60
N HIS A 810 -11.23 21.16 5.26
CA HIS A 810 -10.70 19.88 5.73
C HIS A 810 -9.33 19.55 5.12
N ASN A 811 -8.43 18.97 5.91
CA ASN A 811 -7.12 18.48 5.46
C ASN A 811 -7.19 17.20 4.60
N GLY A 812 -8.38 16.66 4.34
CA GLY A 812 -8.60 15.47 3.50
C GLY A 812 -8.22 14.14 4.17
N ALA A 813 -7.19 14.13 5.02
CA ALA A 813 -6.78 12.98 5.82
C ALA A 813 -6.42 13.40 7.26
N VAL A 814 -6.69 12.51 8.22
CA VAL A 814 -6.22 12.63 9.61
C VAL A 814 -5.21 11.51 9.85
N SER A 815 -3.99 11.88 10.25
CA SER A 815 -2.94 10.93 10.61
C SER A 815 -2.97 10.65 12.11
N THR A 816 -2.54 9.46 12.48
CA THR A 816 -2.35 9.09 13.89
C THR A 816 -0.98 8.47 14.08
N ARG A 817 -0.30 8.80 15.19
CA ARG A 817 0.96 8.12 15.56
C ARG A 817 0.96 7.75 17.04
N SER A 818 1.52 6.58 17.35
CA SER A 818 1.61 6.08 18.72
C SER A 818 2.63 6.89 19.52
N ILE A 819 2.29 7.18 20.77
CA ILE A 819 3.16 7.88 21.73
C ILE A 819 3.05 7.19 23.10
N MET A 820 3.81 7.68 24.08
CA MET A 820 3.56 7.40 25.49
C MET A 820 3.62 8.72 26.27
N THR A 821 2.92 8.76 27.41
CA THR A 821 2.96 9.90 28.34
C THR A 821 3.38 9.43 29.73
N ASP A 822 3.99 10.32 30.51
CA ASP A 822 4.29 10.07 31.91
C ASP A 822 3.03 10.19 32.78
N ALA A 823 3.20 10.00 34.09
CA ALA A 823 2.08 10.11 35.03
C ALA A 823 1.44 11.52 35.06
N ALA A 824 2.17 12.55 34.65
CA ALA A 824 1.68 13.93 34.53
C ALA A 824 1.06 14.22 33.16
N GLY A 825 0.98 13.23 32.26
CA GLY A 825 0.45 13.39 30.91
C GLY A 825 1.43 14.00 29.91
N ARG A 826 2.67 14.26 30.31
CA ARG A 826 3.71 14.80 29.43
C ARG A 826 4.19 13.73 28.48
N LYS A 827 4.33 14.04 27.20
CA LYS A 827 4.82 13.09 26.21
C LYS A 827 6.22 12.61 26.58
N ILE A 828 6.37 11.31 26.76
CA ILE A 828 7.65 10.65 26.87
C ILE A 828 8.19 10.56 25.44
N VAL A 829 9.37 11.13 25.19
CA VAL A 829 10.07 10.92 23.93
C VAL A 829 10.55 9.46 23.90
N SER A 830 9.67 8.56 23.48
CA SER A 830 9.94 7.12 23.33
C SER A 830 9.46 6.65 21.96
N TYR A 831 10.39 6.12 21.16
CA TYR A 831 10.07 5.40 19.93
C TYR A 831 9.25 4.13 20.25
N PRO A 832 8.32 3.73 19.36
CA PRO A 832 7.36 2.66 19.63
C PRO A 832 8.02 1.30 19.91
N ALA A 833 7.29 0.41 20.60
CA ALA A 833 7.73 -0.93 21.02
C ALA A 833 8.16 -1.88 19.86
N GLU A 834 8.01 -1.45 18.62
CA GLU A 834 8.50 -2.08 17.38
C GLU A 834 10.04 -1.95 17.20
N TYR A 835 10.72 -1.30 18.15
CA TYR A 835 12.19 -1.30 18.32
C TYR A 835 12.68 -2.17 19.49
N GLU A 836 11.89 -3.15 19.95
CA GLU A 836 12.45 -4.20 20.81
C GLU A 836 13.31 -5.14 19.97
N ASN A 837 14.61 -5.09 20.23
CA ASN A 837 15.65 -5.87 19.57
C ASN A 837 15.64 -7.32 20.07
N PRO A 838 15.13 -8.32 19.30
CA PRO A 838 15.11 -9.70 19.76
C PRO A 838 16.46 -10.41 19.53
N LEU A 839 17.38 -9.84 18.73
CA LEU A 839 18.58 -10.56 18.24
C LEU A 839 19.92 -10.00 18.75
N GLY A 840 20.02 -8.71 19.10
CA GLY A 840 21.30 -8.03 19.36
C GLY A 840 21.53 -7.56 20.80
N ARG A 841 20.48 -7.27 21.58
CA ARG A 841 20.65 -6.68 22.93
C ARG A 841 21.36 -7.63 23.89
N GLU A 842 21.00 -8.91 23.88
CA GLU A 842 21.61 -9.93 24.74
C GLU A 842 23.07 -10.23 24.37
N VAL A 843 23.43 -10.00 23.10
CA VAL A 843 24.75 -10.31 22.54
C VAL A 843 25.75 -9.17 22.72
N PHE A 844 25.33 -7.94 22.41
CA PHE A 844 26.23 -6.77 22.36
C PHE A 844 26.37 -6.03 23.70
N LEU A 845 25.39 -6.12 24.59
CA LEU A 845 25.50 -5.51 25.92
C LEU A 845 26.68 -6.03 26.76
N PRO A 846 26.95 -7.35 26.82
CA PRO A 846 28.14 -7.87 27.49
C PRO A 846 29.45 -7.34 26.88
N LEU A 847 29.54 -7.28 25.55
CA LEU A 847 30.70 -6.75 24.84
C LEU A 847 30.93 -5.26 25.15
N LEU A 848 29.88 -4.44 25.07
CA LEU A 848 29.98 -3.01 25.35
C LEU A 848 30.38 -2.75 26.80
N ARG A 849 29.84 -3.52 27.76
CA ARG A 849 30.21 -3.41 29.18
C ARG A 849 31.67 -3.77 29.41
N GLU A 850 32.12 -4.89 28.86
CA GLU A 850 33.52 -5.32 28.97
C GLU A 850 34.47 -4.29 28.34
N TRP A 851 34.12 -3.72 27.19
CA TRP A 851 34.89 -2.65 26.57
C TRP A 851 35.00 -1.41 27.47
N ILE A 852 33.89 -0.91 28.01
CA ILE A 852 33.87 0.24 28.93
C ILE A 852 34.78 -0.03 30.15
N ASP A 853 34.68 -1.21 30.74
CA ASP A 853 35.45 -1.57 31.93
C ASP A 853 36.95 -1.72 31.60
N LEU A 854 37.29 -2.30 30.44
CA LEU A 854 38.66 -2.41 29.95
C LEU A 854 39.27 -1.02 29.72
N CYS A 855 38.54 -0.14 29.03
CA CYS A 855 38.97 1.23 28.77
C CYS A 855 39.17 2.03 30.05
N ARG A 856 38.22 1.96 31.00
CA ARG A 856 38.31 2.65 32.28
C ARG A 856 39.49 2.16 33.11
N LYS A 857 39.75 0.84 33.11
CA LYS A 857 40.80 0.21 33.91
C LYS A 857 42.20 0.47 33.36
N HIS A 858 42.33 0.56 32.04
CA HIS A 858 43.61 0.65 31.35
C HIS A 858 43.84 2.00 30.65
N ASP A 859 42.98 2.98 30.91
CA ASP A 859 43.06 4.35 30.40
C ASP A 859 43.10 4.42 28.86
N VAL A 860 42.30 3.57 28.21
CA VAL A 860 42.17 3.59 26.75
C VAL A 860 41.13 4.64 26.38
N ARG A 861 41.59 5.79 25.88
CA ARG A 861 40.70 6.85 25.39
C ARG A 861 40.04 6.44 24.07
N TYR A 862 38.71 6.43 24.06
CA TYR A 862 37.90 6.02 22.91
C TYR A 862 36.65 6.88 22.75
N SER A 863 35.98 6.78 21.60
CA SER A 863 34.59 7.20 21.41
C SER A 863 33.80 6.08 20.76
N ILE A 864 32.50 5.98 21.01
CA ILE A 864 31.61 5.24 20.10
C ILE A 864 31.61 5.90 18.71
N PHE A 865 31.45 5.12 17.66
CA PHE A 865 31.54 5.60 16.28
C PHE A 865 30.58 4.85 15.34
N TRP A 866 30.57 5.18 14.03
CA TRP A 866 29.74 4.56 12.99
C TRP A 866 28.29 4.24 13.40
N GLY A 867 27.84 2.98 13.24
CA GLY A 867 26.47 2.55 13.52
C GLY A 867 26.11 2.67 15.00
N THR A 868 27.10 2.50 15.87
CA THR A 868 26.93 2.65 17.33
C THR A 868 26.68 4.11 17.73
N LEU A 869 27.42 5.05 17.15
CA LEU A 869 27.20 6.49 17.35
C LEU A 869 25.85 6.94 16.74
N LEU A 870 25.50 6.40 15.58
CA LEU A 870 24.22 6.66 14.92
C LEU A 870 23.03 6.20 15.78
N GLY A 871 23.11 5.00 16.36
CA GLY A 871 22.11 4.49 17.31
C GLY A 871 22.02 5.35 18.58
N GLN A 872 23.18 5.76 19.12
CA GLN A 872 23.23 6.68 20.26
C GLN A 872 22.51 8.00 19.97
N MET A 873 22.76 8.60 18.81
CA MET A 873 22.18 9.88 18.40
C MET A 873 20.69 9.80 18.07
N ARG A 874 20.23 8.70 17.46
CA ARG A 874 18.81 8.54 17.10
C ARG A 874 17.94 8.30 18.33
N ASN A 875 18.31 7.34 19.16
CA ASN A 875 17.42 6.87 20.23
C ASN A 875 18.14 6.26 21.45
N GLN A 876 19.45 6.47 21.61
CA GLN A 876 20.25 5.92 22.71
C GLN A 876 20.20 4.38 22.79
N ARG A 877 19.97 3.70 21.66
CA ARG A 877 19.94 2.24 21.55
C ARG A 877 20.90 1.73 20.49
N ILE A 878 21.24 0.44 20.61
CA ILE A 878 21.96 -0.27 19.54
C ILE A 878 21.01 -0.50 18.37
N ILE A 879 21.47 -0.27 17.14
CA ILE A 879 20.64 -0.44 15.94
C ILE A 879 20.25 -1.92 15.81
N PRO A 880 18.95 -2.29 15.72
CA PRO A 880 18.56 -3.69 15.88
C PRO A 880 18.90 -4.64 14.71
N TYR A 881 19.34 -4.08 13.59
CA TYR A 881 19.79 -4.82 12.40
C TYR A 881 21.29 -4.65 12.14
N ASP A 882 22.01 -3.99 13.04
CA ASP A 882 23.46 -3.93 12.98
C ASP A 882 24.07 -5.29 13.31
N GLN A 883 25.21 -5.60 12.71
CA GLN A 883 25.88 -6.89 12.87
C GLN A 883 27.07 -6.85 13.83
N ASP A 884 27.45 -5.66 14.28
CA ASP A 884 28.60 -5.33 15.11
C ASP A 884 28.33 -4.05 15.94
N LEU A 885 29.29 -3.74 16.81
CA LEU A 885 29.41 -2.44 17.47
C LEU A 885 30.72 -1.79 17.04
N ASP A 886 30.75 -0.47 17.02
CA ASP A 886 31.87 0.30 16.53
C ASP A 886 32.35 1.31 17.57
N VAL A 887 33.63 1.25 17.86
CA VAL A 887 34.32 2.26 18.64
C VAL A 887 35.57 2.70 17.90
N VAL A 888 36.03 3.90 18.22
CA VAL A 888 37.21 4.49 17.61
C VAL A 888 38.18 4.94 18.69
N VAL A 889 39.48 4.74 18.44
CA VAL A 889 40.57 5.26 19.27
C VAL A 889 41.41 6.25 18.48
N GLY A 890 41.80 7.33 19.14
CA GLY A 890 42.77 8.28 18.59
C GLY A 890 44.20 7.88 18.94
N LYS A 891 45.14 8.74 18.56
CA LYS A 891 46.57 8.53 18.82
C LYS A 891 46.89 8.17 20.28
N SER A 892 46.34 8.88 21.26
CA SER A 892 46.56 8.58 22.69
C SER A 892 45.99 7.23 23.13
N GLY A 893 44.82 6.84 22.61
CA GLY A 893 44.20 5.55 22.92
C GLY A 893 44.92 4.36 22.28
N LEU A 894 45.56 4.59 21.13
CA LEU A 894 46.29 3.56 20.38
C LEU A 894 47.41 2.91 21.21
N ASP A 895 48.26 3.73 21.84
CA ASP A 895 49.38 3.23 22.64
C ASP A 895 48.88 2.40 23.84
N ALA A 896 47.79 2.83 24.48
CA ALA A 896 47.17 2.12 25.59
C ALA A 896 46.58 0.77 25.14
N LEU A 897 45.91 0.74 23.99
CA LEU A 897 45.33 -0.45 23.39
C LEU A 897 46.39 -1.51 23.04
N TYR A 898 47.51 -1.11 22.44
CA TYR A 898 48.62 -2.00 22.10
C TYR A 898 49.38 -2.55 23.30
N ALA A 899 49.28 -1.87 24.45
CA ALA A 899 49.84 -2.36 25.69
C ALA A 899 48.96 -3.42 26.38
N LEU A 900 47.69 -3.60 25.95
CA LEU A 900 46.78 -4.55 26.59
C LEU A 900 47.20 -6.01 26.44
N PRO A 901 47.60 -6.51 25.25
CA PRO A 901 48.17 -7.85 25.14
C PRO A 901 49.40 -8.00 26.04
N GLY A 902 49.30 -8.87 27.05
CA GLY A 902 50.32 -9.08 28.08
C GLY A 902 50.17 -8.26 29.37
N ARG A 903 49.27 -7.26 29.41
CA ARG A 903 48.91 -6.52 30.65
C ARG A 903 47.53 -6.84 31.19
N ALA A 904 46.60 -7.21 30.32
CA ALA A 904 45.25 -7.58 30.67
C ALA A 904 45.00 -9.06 30.32
N PRO A 905 44.33 -9.83 31.19
CA PRO A 905 43.95 -11.20 30.85
C PRO A 905 43.00 -11.18 29.64
N ARG A 906 43.12 -12.19 28.76
CA ARG A 906 42.27 -12.35 27.57
C ARG A 906 42.42 -11.24 26.51
N CYS A 907 43.43 -10.40 26.61
CA CYS A 907 43.88 -9.52 25.52
C CYS A 907 45.10 -10.14 24.85
N LEU A 908 45.05 -10.30 23.53
CA LEU A 908 46.01 -11.09 22.76
C LEU A 908 46.32 -10.41 21.44
N PHE A 909 47.50 -10.66 20.90
CA PHE A 909 47.74 -10.40 19.49
C PHE A 909 47.16 -11.52 18.62
N ASN A 910 46.74 -11.18 17.41
CA ASN A 910 46.14 -12.13 16.46
C ASN A 910 47.03 -13.36 16.15
N ASP A 911 48.35 -13.19 16.13
CA ASP A 911 49.32 -14.26 15.90
C ASP A 911 49.60 -15.15 17.13
N GLU A 912 49.12 -14.76 18.31
CA GLU A 912 49.22 -15.50 19.57
C GLU A 912 48.04 -16.46 19.78
N LEU A 913 46.96 -16.32 18.99
CA LEU A 913 45.74 -17.15 19.12
C LEU A 913 46.01 -18.65 18.98
N LYS A 914 47.01 -19.04 18.19
CA LYS A 914 47.40 -20.45 17.97
C LYS A 914 47.94 -21.12 19.23
N ASP A 915 48.44 -20.32 20.17
CA ASP A 915 49.08 -20.77 21.41
C ASP A 915 48.10 -20.73 22.60
N GLN A 916 46.83 -20.39 22.34
CA GLN A 916 45.79 -20.25 23.37
C GLN A 916 44.86 -21.47 23.42
N PRO A 917 44.27 -21.78 24.58
CA PRO A 917 43.23 -22.78 24.67
C PRO A 917 42.00 -22.38 23.85
N ALA A 918 41.23 -23.38 23.44
CA ALA A 918 39.95 -23.19 22.78
C ALA A 918 39.03 -22.28 23.61
N TRP A 919 38.21 -21.48 22.92
CA TRP A 919 37.32 -20.54 23.56
C TRP A 919 36.21 -21.25 24.33
N GLU A 920 35.98 -20.83 25.55
CA GLU A 920 34.84 -21.25 26.35
C GLU A 920 33.57 -20.49 25.93
N GLU A 921 32.40 -21.04 26.24
CA GLU A 921 31.13 -20.38 25.97
C GLU A 921 30.97 -19.13 26.86
N ASN A 922 30.47 -18.04 26.29
CA ASN A 922 30.41 -16.70 26.87
C ASN A 922 31.76 -16.06 27.20
N GLU A 923 32.87 -16.65 26.72
CA GLU A 923 34.19 -16.06 26.89
C GLU A 923 34.37 -14.85 25.95
N ILE A 924 34.82 -13.72 26.53
CA ILE A 924 35.18 -12.51 25.80
C ILE A 924 36.70 -12.39 25.73
N ARG A 925 37.26 -12.17 24.54
CA ARG A 925 38.68 -11.87 24.34
C ARG A 925 38.86 -10.67 23.41
N LEU A 926 39.84 -9.82 23.71
CA LEU A 926 40.29 -8.75 22.81
C LEU A 926 41.41 -9.30 21.92
N VAL A 927 41.22 -9.22 20.61
CA VAL A 927 42.21 -9.61 19.61
C VAL A 927 42.71 -8.35 18.91
N VAL A 928 44.00 -8.04 19.08
CA VAL A 928 44.66 -6.85 18.53
C VAL A 928 45.56 -7.27 17.37
N ARG A 929 45.56 -6.51 16.27
CA ARG A 929 46.49 -6.74 15.17
C ARG A 929 47.86 -6.18 15.49
N ARG A 930 48.94 -6.88 15.12
CA ARG A 930 50.29 -6.29 15.17
C ARG A 930 50.58 -5.29 14.05
N ASP A 931 50.02 -5.54 12.86
CA ASP A 931 50.28 -4.73 11.68
C ASP A 931 49.15 -3.72 11.45
N LEU A 932 49.56 -2.46 11.29
CA LEU A 932 48.71 -1.28 11.22
C LEU A 932 48.45 -0.80 9.78
N VAL A 933 49.14 -1.37 8.76
CA VAL A 933 49.38 -0.65 7.49
C VAL A 933 48.87 -1.38 6.24
N SER A 934 48.11 -2.47 6.34
CA SER A 934 47.61 -3.16 5.13
C SER A 934 46.29 -3.92 5.31
N SER A 935 45.40 -3.77 4.32
CA SER A 935 44.20 -4.60 4.11
C SER A 935 44.51 -6.01 3.60
N ASP A 936 45.74 -6.24 3.12
CA ASP A 936 46.20 -7.48 2.48
C ASP A 936 47.04 -8.36 3.43
N GLY A 937 47.07 -7.99 4.72
CA GLY A 937 47.77 -8.76 5.76
C GLY A 937 47.21 -10.17 5.98
N PRO A 938 47.91 -11.02 6.73
CA PRO A 938 47.42 -12.36 7.07
C PRO A 938 46.23 -12.30 8.07
N ARG A 939 45.13 -13.01 7.75
CA ARG A 939 44.00 -13.24 8.66
C ARG A 939 44.28 -14.49 9.49
N TYR A 940 43.81 -14.52 10.75
CA TYR A 940 43.92 -15.71 11.59
C TYR A 940 42.55 -16.10 12.13
N ASP A 941 42.14 -17.35 11.95
CA ASP A 941 40.88 -17.86 12.51
C ASP A 941 40.93 -17.95 14.05
N HIS A 942 39.83 -18.31 14.70
CA HIS A 942 39.74 -18.45 16.17
C HIS A 942 40.72 -19.47 16.78
N ARG A 943 41.37 -20.31 15.95
CA ARG A 943 42.42 -21.27 16.35
C ARG A 943 43.83 -20.77 15.99
N GLY A 944 43.96 -19.53 15.54
CA GLY A 944 45.22 -18.94 15.10
C GLY A 944 45.76 -19.50 13.79
N ARG A 945 44.93 -20.15 12.96
CA ARG A 945 45.34 -20.64 11.63
C ARG A 945 45.16 -19.54 10.60
N GLN A 946 46.13 -19.38 9.72
CA GLN A 946 46.03 -18.38 8.68
C GLN A 946 44.88 -18.70 7.71
N ALA A 947 44.04 -17.71 7.44
CA ALA A 947 42.91 -17.80 6.52
C ALA A 947 43.09 -16.83 5.36
N SER A 948 42.63 -17.22 4.17
CA SER A 948 42.59 -16.33 2.99
C SER A 948 41.35 -15.44 2.94
N THR A 949 40.32 -15.79 3.71
CA THR A 949 39.03 -15.07 3.79
C THR A 949 38.60 -14.95 5.25
N GLN A 950 37.56 -14.15 5.51
CA GLN A 950 36.98 -13.99 6.85
C GLN A 950 36.09 -15.19 7.20
N VAL A 951 36.72 -16.28 7.60
CA VAL A 951 36.03 -17.54 7.96
C VAL A 951 35.31 -17.47 9.31
N ASP A 952 35.72 -16.55 10.19
CA ASP A 952 35.08 -16.24 11.47
C ASP A 952 35.38 -14.78 11.90
N SER A 953 34.89 -14.40 13.08
CA SER A 953 35.09 -13.05 13.63
C SER A 953 36.55 -12.72 13.98
N CYS A 954 37.42 -13.72 14.18
CA CYS A 954 38.86 -13.53 14.41
C CYS A 954 39.65 -13.32 13.10
N ALA A 955 39.14 -13.82 11.97
CA ALA A 955 39.80 -13.75 10.67
C ALA A 955 39.65 -12.39 9.94
N PHE A 956 40.08 -11.29 10.56
CA PHE A 956 39.95 -9.92 10.03
C PHE A 956 41.28 -9.30 9.58
N ASN A 957 41.21 -8.41 8.57
CA ASN A 957 42.34 -7.60 8.05
C ASN A 957 42.11 -6.09 8.25
N GLY A 958 41.15 -5.77 9.11
CA GLY A 958 40.55 -4.46 9.33
C GLY A 958 39.21 -4.72 10.00
N PRO A 959 38.88 -4.18 11.19
CA PRO A 959 39.41 -3.04 11.99
C PRO A 959 40.79 -3.26 12.65
N LEU A 960 41.22 -2.36 13.56
CA LEU A 960 42.48 -2.47 14.32
C LEU A 960 42.47 -3.63 15.32
N ALA A 961 41.39 -3.72 16.09
CA ALA A 961 41.17 -4.78 17.06
C ALA A 961 39.69 -5.17 17.07
N ARG A 962 39.41 -6.36 17.58
CA ARG A 962 38.04 -6.82 17.84
C ARG A 962 37.93 -7.34 19.25
N LEU A 963 36.92 -6.87 19.98
CA LEU A 963 36.48 -7.50 21.22
C LEU A 963 35.42 -8.54 20.84
N ILE A 964 35.72 -9.81 21.04
CA ILE A 964 34.92 -10.91 20.49
C ILE A 964 34.36 -11.75 21.65
N ILE A 965 33.11 -12.17 21.54
CA ILE A 965 32.43 -13.11 22.45
C ILE A 965 32.06 -14.39 21.71
N LYS A 966 32.25 -15.55 22.35
CA LYS A 966 31.72 -16.83 21.87
C LYS A 966 30.36 -17.13 22.49
N LEU A 967 29.35 -17.39 21.67
CA LEU A 967 28.00 -17.76 22.07
C LEU A 967 27.60 -19.14 21.51
N PRO A 968 26.60 -19.83 22.10
CA PRO A 968 26.14 -21.12 21.59
C PRO A 968 25.56 -21.02 20.17
N ALA A 969 25.74 -22.06 19.37
CA ALA A 969 25.36 -22.09 17.95
C ALA A 969 23.86 -21.88 17.68
N SER A 970 22.99 -22.01 18.69
CA SER A 970 21.56 -21.70 18.63
C SER A 970 21.25 -20.20 18.44
N SER A 971 22.21 -19.31 18.67
CA SER A 971 22.05 -17.86 18.54
C SER A 971 22.29 -17.39 17.09
N GLY A 972 21.35 -17.67 16.19
CA GLY A 972 21.35 -17.12 14.83
C GLY A 972 22.36 -17.72 13.85
N GLY A 973 22.92 -18.89 14.14
CA GLY A 973 23.81 -19.64 13.24
C GLY A 973 25.28 -19.17 13.21
N ARG A 974 25.65 -18.15 14.01
CA ARG A 974 27.03 -17.64 14.17
C ARG A 974 27.51 -17.81 15.62
N GLU A 975 28.65 -18.49 15.82
CA GLU A 975 29.20 -18.75 17.17
C GLU A 975 30.00 -17.59 17.77
N TYR A 976 30.51 -16.66 16.95
CA TYR A 976 31.39 -15.56 17.41
C TYR A 976 30.86 -14.20 16.99
N TRP A 977 30.65 -13.31 17.95
CA TRP A 977 30.15 -11.94 17.77
C TRP A 977 31.19 -10.92 18.23
N HIS A 978 31.18 -9.69 17.72
CA HIS A 978 32.26 -8.75 17.96
C HIS A 978 31.84 -7.28 18.05
N LEU A 979 32.72 -6.50 18.69
CA LEU A 979 32.81 -5.05 18.66
C LEU A 979 34.14 -4.68 17.98
N ASP A 980 34.05 -3.86 16.94
CA ASP A 980 35.13 -3.36 16.11
C ASP A 980 35.74 -2.11 16.73
N VAL A 981 37.08 -2.10 16.81
CA VAL A 981 37.88 -0.98 17.34
C VAL A 981 38.66 -0.40 16.17
N ASP A 982 38.29 0.79 15.73
CA ASP A 982 38.89 1.49 14.60
C ASP A 982 39.86 2.61 15.02
N LEU A 983 40.61 3.11 14.03
CA LEU A 983 41.49 4.26 14.18
C LEU A 983 40.79 5.55 13.75
N PHE A 984 40.95 6.59 14.56
CA PHE A 984 40.42 7.91 14.23
C PHE A 984 41.27 8.60 13.15
N THR A 985 40.60 9.06 12.09
CA THR A 985 41.16 9.97 11.08
C THR A 985 40.22 11.14 10.87
N ASP A 986 40.77 12.32 10.60
CA ASP A 986 39.98 13.47 10.17
C ASP A 986 39.13 13.11 8.92
N ILE A 987 37.86 13.54 8.91
CA ILE A 987 36.90 13.32 7.81
C ILE A 987 37.48 13.75 6.45
N SER A 988 38.32 14.79 6.44
CA SER A 988 38.96 15.31 5.22
C SER A 988 39.99 14.36 4.59
N ARG A 989 40.46 13.34 5.33
CA ARG A 989 41.46 12.36 4.87
C ARG A 989 40.90 11.00 4.55
N PHE A 990 39.58 10.81 4.73
CA PHE A 990 38.81 9.56 4.63
C PHE A 990 39.58 8.36 4.05
N ASN A 991 40.45 7.78 4.88
CA ASN A 991 41.22 6.59 4.56
C ASN A 991 40.91 5.57 5.66
N PRO A 992 40.29 4.43 5.33
CA PRO A 992 39.83 3.47 6.33
C PRO A 992 40.97 2.83 7.13
N TYR A 993 42.22 2.89 6.64
CA TYR A 993 43.39 2.33 7.34
C TYR A 993 44.59 3.27 7.24
N PRO A 994 44.65 4.34 8.06
CA PRO A 994 45.81 5.22 8.13
C PRO A 994 47.04 4.48 8.67
N ALA A 995 48.23 4.84 8.21
CA ALA A 995 49.44 4.43 8.91
C ALA A 995 49.47 5.06 10.33
N PRO A 996 50.16 4.47 11.32
CA PRO A 996 50.12 4.93 12.72
C PRO A 996 50.50 6.40 12.92
N HIS A 997 51.33 6.94 12.04
CA HIS A 997 51.77 8.34 12.08
C HIS A 997 50.73 9.31 11.49
N GLU A 998 49.72 8.79 10.78
CA GLU A 998 48.60 9.53 10.18
C GLU A 998 47.34 9.49 11.06
N VAL A 999 47.37 8.76 12.18
CA VAL A 999 46.28 8.69 13.16
C VAL A 999 46.19 10.01 13.91
N ASP A 1000 45.03 10.65 13.84
CA ASP A 1000 44.75 11.90 14.53
C ASP A 1000 44.31 11.65 15.99
N GLU A 1001 44.38 12.68 16.84
CA GLU A 1001 43.85 12.58 18.21
C GLU A 1001 42.33 12.74 18.21
N LEU A 1002 41.65 12.10 19.17
CA LEU A 1002 40.21 12.28 19.31
C LEU A 1002 39.85 13.72 19.69
N PRO A 1003 38.79 14.29 19.08
CA PRO A 1003 38.20 15.56 19.49
C PRO A 1003 37.73 15.56 20.96
N GLU A 1004 37.15 16.67 21.41
CA GLU A 1004 36.51 16.73 22.71
C GLU A 1004 35.44 15.63 22.85
N LEU A 1005 35.49 14.94 23.98
CA LEU A 1005 34.59 13.83 24.31
C LEU A 1005 33.69 14.23 25.47
N GLU A 1006 32.52 13.61 25.52
CA GLU A 1006 31.60 13.70 26.64
C GLU A 1006 30.92 12.35 26.91
N ASP A 1007 30.50 12.16 28.14
CA ASP A 1007 29.79 10.96 28.55
C ASP A 1007 28.32 11.03 28.14
N ARG A 1008 27.86 9.98 27.45
CA ARG A 1008 26.46 9.85 27.03
C ARG A 1008 25.91 8.48 27.39
N LEU A 1009 24.58 8.35 27.35
CA LEU A 1009 23.90 7.06 27.58
C LEU A 1009 23.70 6.31 26.26
N LEU A 1010 24.01 5.02 26.28
CA LEU A 1010 23.67 4.04 25.25
C LEU A 1010 23.24 2.74 25.95
N GLU A 1011 22.00 2.30 25.70
CA GLU A 1011 21.40 1.15 26.40
C GLU A 1011 21.46 1.25 27.94
N GLY A 1012 21.49 2.48 28.47
CA GLY A 1012 21.64 2.76 29.90
C GLY A 1012 23.07 2.62 30.45
N LEU A 1013 24.06 2.32 29.61
CA LEU A 1013 25.48 2.37 29.96
C LEU A 1013 26.06 3.75 29.62
N GLN A 1014 26.95 4.24 30.47
CA GLN A 1014 27.69 5.48 30.24
C GLN A 1014 28.87 5.19 29.31
N VAL A 1015 28.82 5.77 28.11
CA VAL A 1015 29.81 5.61 27.04
C VAL A 1015 30.46 6.94 26.70
N SER A 1016 31.74 6.91 26.34
CA SER A 1016 32.45 8.08 25.81
C SER A 1016 32.02 8.34 24.36
N CYS A 1017 31.61 9.57 24.06
CA CYS A 1017 31.09 10.00 22.77
C CYS A 1017 31.76 11.30 22.32
N LEU A 1018 31.87 11.53 21.01
CA LEU A 1018 32.25 12.83 20.47
C LEU A 1018 31.26 13.90 20.95
N LYS A 1019 31.77 15.04 21.41
CA LYS A 1019 30.95 16.18 21.87
C LYS A 1019 30.13 16.80 20.74
N ASP A 1020 30.73 16.92 19.55
CA ASP A 1020 30.05 17.34 18.33
C ASP A 1020 30.10 16.21 17.27
N PRO A 1021 29.15 15.25 17.32
CA PRO A 1021 29.15 14.10 16.41
C PRO A 1021 28.55 14.40 15.04
N GLN A 1022 27.85 15.52 14.87
CA GLN A 1022 27.06 15.81 13.67
C GLN A 1022 27.90 15.85 12.38
N PRO A 1023 29.09 16.48 12.33
CA PRO A 1023 29.91 16.51 11.11
C PRO A 1023 30.31 15.11 10.63
N TYR A 1024 30.58 14.19 11.56
CA TYR A 1024 30.99 12.82 11.28
C TYR A 1024 29.82 11.99 10.74
N LEU A 1025 28.63 12.14 11.34
CA LEU A 1025 27.43 11.45 10.89
C LEU A 1025 26.92 12.00 9.55
N THR A 1026 26.88 13.32 9.39
CA THR A 1026 26.47 13.94 8.12
C THR A 1026 27.46 13.64 6.99
N GLY A 1027 28.76 13.62 7.28
CA GLY A 1027 29.79 13.31 6.28
C GLY A 1027 29.68 11.90 5.71
N TYR A 1028 29.24 10.93 6.51
CA TYR A 1028 29.16 9.52 6.09
C TYR A 1028 27.76 9.05 5.71
N TYR A 1029 26.75 9.40 6.50
CA TYR A 1029 25.37 8.94 6.34
C TYR A 1029 24.47 9.96 5.61
N GLY A 1030 24.96 11.17 5.31
CA GLY A 1030 24.18 12.22 4.66
C GLY A 1030 23.42 13.12 5.64
N ALA A 1031 22.77 14.16 5.10
CA ALA A 1031 22.07 15.18 5.91
C ALA A 1031 20.82 14.63 6.61
N ASP A 1032 20.27 13.53 6.12
CA ASP A 1032 19.09 12.83 6.59
C ASP A 1032 19.42 11.66 7.53
N TYR A 1033 20.64 11.55 8.05
CA TYR A 1033 21.07 10.45 8.91
C TYR A 1033 20.17 10.18 10.13
N MET A 1034 19.36 11.14 10.59
CA MET A 1034 18.38 10.92 11.67
C MET A 1034 17.20 10.04 11.25
N THR A 1035 17.00 9.87 9.95
CA THR A 1035 15.98 9.03 9.32
C THR A 1035 16.51 7.60 9.21
N PRO A 1036 15.89 6.58 9.85
CA PRO A 1036 16.37 5.21 9.71
C PRO A 1036 16.15 4.66 8.30
N ASP A 1037 17.20 4.08 7.70
CA ASP A 1037 17.16 3.48 6.35
C ASP A 1037 16.42 2.14 6.28
N ARG A 1038 16.05 1.58 7.44
CA ARG A 1038 15.29 0.34 7.53
C ARG A 1038 14.17 0.47 8.55
N VAL A 1039 13.07 -0.20 8.26
CA VAL A 1039 11.89 -0.28 9.12
C VAL A 1039 11.56 -1.75 9.38
N TYR A 1040 11.10 -2.07 10.59
CA TYR A 1040 10.70 -3.42 10.95
C TYR A 1040 9.27 -3.66 10.44
N ARG A 1041 9.09 -4.61 9.52
CA ARG A 1041 7.78 -4.96 8.95
C ARG A 1041 7.67 -6.48 8.84
N GLU A 1042 6.54 -7.04 9.27
CA GLU A 1042 6.23 -8.47 9.11
C GLU A 1042 7.32 -9.41 9.69
N GLY A 1043 7.90 -9.05 10.84
CA GLY A 1043 8.91 -9.87 11.51
C GLY A 1043 10.34 -9.75 10.97
N ARG A 1044 10.60 -8.84 10.01
CA ARG A 1044 11.94 -8.62 9.42
C ARG A 1044 12.25 -7.14 9.21
N TRP A 1045 13.53 -6.79 9.21
CA TRP A 1045 14.00 -5.46 8.83
C TRP A 1045 14.01 -5.33 7.31
N VAL A 1046 13.26 -4.38 6.76
CA VAL A 1046 13.21 -4.07 5.33
C VAL A 1046 13.75 -2.66 5.08
N GLN A 1047 14.32 -2.42 3.91
CA GLN A 1047 14.78 -1.09 3.53
C GLN A 1047 13.59 -0.13 3.48
N ARG A 1048 13.74 1.04 4.10
CA ARG A 1048 12.81 2.14 3.99
C ARG A 1048 12.88 2.60 2.53
N SER A 1049 11.79 2.45 1.77
CA SER A 1049 11.71 3.07 0.46
C SER A 1049 11.88 4.57 0.65
N SER A 1050 12.87 5.13 -0.05
CA SER A 1050 13.23 6.56 -0.06
C SER A 1050 12.11 7.37 -0.68
#